data_AF-A0A7X4AMH6-F1
#
_entry.id   AF-A0A7X4AMH6-F1
#
_cell.length_a   1.000
_cell.length_b   1.000
_cell.length_c   1.000
_cell.angle_alpha   90.00
_cell.angle_beta   90.00
_cell.angle_gamma   90.00
#
_symmetry.space_group_name_H-M   'P 1'
#
loop_
_entity.id
_entity.type
_entity.pdbx_description
1 polymer ?
#
loop_
_entity_poly.entity_id
_entity_poly.type
_entity_poly.pdbx_seq_one_letter_code
_entity_poly.pdbx_strand_id
1 'polypeptide(L)'
;SVIRGSGNIGPTSSSTINMVTLTTDHPRVTLLTMIAPSPDWFVGVFGRSLLDDQGAWLPSLVVNLYPWDAGTEDGTEFSLSNPATSPQGVITSLRGKGKFSNERIATLTFTRQSVNTAPSFSSDTRFEADENQTAAGTLSAADPDNGDRVAYAITGGADASKFDIGSTTGVLTFKTPPNYERAADAASSDPLNEAGNNEYILTVTATGGTDDRAMTAEQTITVNVRNLDETGTISFSQVGDSIRTKLSDPDGGVSGERWQWARFSDRSTGWVDISGATADRYSPSRDDEETYLRATVSYNDAQGSGKQAQGVSTFEISPPDLRVDTLVSGLSIPWDIAFTPDGTMLFTQRGGVLSSRLSDGTVRTIDAEFGDLFARGETGLMAVAVDPNFISNRRLYTCQGHAGPEVQVIAWTINAAYSAATRVADPLVGGMPTAASGRHGGCRLRFGPEGYLWIATGDAAAGRVPQDLTSLGGKVLRVDASTGAGAPTNPFASSPRVYTYGHRNVQGLALRSGTSQMWSVEHGPRVDDEINLLAPGRNYGWDPVPGYNERVPMTDLVKFPDAVEAKWSSGSPTLATSGGIFLEGEQWGIWEGRLAVATLKDSKLRLFEFTPDGAFVSQVVVPELDGEFGRLRTPMVGPDGALYVTTSNGGGDRILRITPELTTAPPAPPPDGVGPSVPDAPENLTAVGGDGLAVLRWNAPKNDGGAEITDYEYRNDRDSPWISTGSTNTTHTVTGLVNGVSYVFQVRAVNSIGKSLASNQAEATPEVTGDRISYFPHLAVGESWQTTITLINYSPEEVTCQTDFLSDQGTPLMVSFPALGTVVSRIDILPPGGSVHEETDVDLSAPQVSGWARATCSRPVKASLLFRQHDTDGIPVAEAGVNAATVPASRFVTFAEQQEDKAGTGVAYANPSSTEALITFTAKDATGQTLASEDLTVAPGGHGAQNMAELFGLSSFSGSLEVTSTAPIVSLSLNFEAAPAFSSLPPGEPDAAAQGPTTYYFPHLAVG
;
A
#
# COMPACT_ATOMS: atom_id res chain seq x y z
N SER A 1 -45.65 -33.91 -50.46
CA SER A 1 -45.90 -32.45 -50.40
C SER A 1 -47.26 -32.16 -50.98
N VAL A 2 -48.12 -31.36 -50.34
CA VAL A 2 -49.42 -30.94 -50.93
C VAL A 2 -49.23 -29.55 -51.54
N ILE A 3 -49.29 -29.44 -52.86
CA ILE A 3 -49.19 -28.17 -53.58
C ILE A 3 -50.57 -27.49 -53.54
N ARG A 4 -50.74 -26.42 -52.74
CA ARG A 4 -51.95 -25.58 -52.79
C ARG A 4 -51.73 -24.44 -53.79
N GLY A 5 -52.15 -24.65 -55.04
CA GLY A 5 -52.23 -23.56 -56.02
C GLY A 5 -53.49 -22.73 -55.82
N SER A 6 -53.35 -21.42 -55.61
CA SER A 6 -54.46 -20.46 -55.59
C SER A 6 -54.92 -20.16 -57.01
N GLY A 7 -55.98 -20.81 -57.50
CA GLY A 7 -56.66 -20.39 -58.74
C GLY A 7 -57.48 -21.50 -59.39
N ASN A 8 -58.72 -21.18 -59.77
CA ASN A 8 -59.62 -22.06 -60.52
C ASN A 8 -58.97 -22.58 -61.80
N ILE A 9 -58.79 -23.90 -61.90
CA ILE A 9 -58.18 -24.59 -63.04
C ILE A 9 -59.25 -24.81 -64.11
N GLY A 10 -59.41 -23.85 -65.02
CA GLY A 10 -60.25 -23.98 -66.21
C GLY A 10 -59.61 -24.86 -67.31
N PRO A 11 -60.40 -25.40 -68.26
CA PRO A 11 -59.97 -26.40 -69.26
C PRO A 11 -58.91 -25.92 -70.28
N THR A 12 -58.48 -24.65 -70.22
CA THR A 12 -57.60 -24.02 -71.22
C THR A 12 -56.36 -23.30 -70.67
N SER A 13 -56.06 -23.37 -69.36
CA SER A 13 -54.86 -22.71 -68.81
C SER A 13 -53.65 -23.64 -68.80
N SER A 14 -52.54 -23.23 -69.42
CA SER A 14 -51.20 -23.82 -69.27
C SER A 14 -50.49 -23.17 -68.06
N SER A 15 -50.94 -23.48 -66.85
CA SER A 15 -50.23 -23.05 -65.65
C SER A 15 -49.07 -24.00 -65.36
N THR A 16 -47.85 -23.46 -65.39
CA THR A 16 -46.63 -24.08 -64.88
C THR A 16 -46.76 -24.23 -63.37
N ILE A 17 -46.44 -25.41 -62.82
CA ILE A 17 -46.31 -25.59 -61.37
C ILE A 17 -44.96 -24.99 -61.00
N ASN A 18 -44.93 -23.90 -60.24
CA ASN A 18 -43.68 -23.28 -59.81
C ASN A 18 -43.02 -24.12 -58.71
N MET A 19 -41.77 -24.53 -58.99
CA MET A 19 -40.71 -25.07 -58.12
C MET A 19 -41.12 -25.95 -56.94
N VAL A 20 -40.75 -27.23 -57.01
CA VAL A 20 -40.59 -28.07 -55.82
C VAL A 20 -39.10 -28.27 -55.59
N THR A 21 -38.58 -27.75 -54.48
CA THR A 21 -37.22 -28.02 -54.03
C THR A 21 -37.21 -29.32 -53.24
N LEU A 22 -36.34 -30.25 -53.61
CA LEU A 22 -36.12 -31.52 -52.93
C LEU A 22 -34.64 -31.66 -52.59
N THR A 23 -34.33 -31.90 -51.31
CA THR A 23 -32.99 -32.21 -50.81
C THR A 23 -32.84 -33.72 -50.71
N THR A 24 -31.80 -34.30 -51.32
CA THR A 24 -31.57 -35.75 -51.34
C THR A 24 -30.08 -36.06 -51.55
N ASP A 25 -29.59 -37.12 -50.91
CA ASP A 25 -28.28 -37.75 -51.10
C ASP A 25 -28.36 -39.01 -51.99
N HIS A 26 -29.57 -39.54 -52.19
CA HIS A 26 -29.83 -40.65 -53.10
C HIS A 26 -30.05 -40.19 -54.55
N PRO A 27 -29.45 -40.85 -55.55
CA PRO A 27 -29.50 -40.45 -56.96
C PRO A 27 -30.84 -40.75 -57.63
N ARG A 28 -31.86 -41.20 -56.88
CA ARG A 28 -33.18 -41.52 -57.40
C ARG A 28 -34.27 -40.84 -56.61
N VAL A 29 -35.20 -40.22 -57.32
CA VAL A 29 -36.36 -39.56 -56.71
C VAL A 29 -37.67 -40.26 -57.10
N THR A 30 -38.53 -40.44 -56.09
CA THR A 30 -39.94 -40.79 -56.26
C THR A 30 -40.79 -39.73 -55.57
N LEU A 31 -41.70 -39.09 -56.31
CA LEU A 31 -42.60 -38.05 -55.83
C LEU A 31 -44.03 -38.43 -56.24
N LEU A 32 -44.98 -38.36 -55.31
CA LEU A 32 -46.42 -38.53 -55.57
C LEU A 32 -47.17 -37.37 -54.89
N THR A 33 -48.03 -36.67 -55.63
CA THR A 33 -48.85 -35.57 -55.10
C THR A 33 -50.29 -35.64 -55.61
N MET A 34 -51.24 -35.20 -54.78
CA MET A 34 -52.66 -35.10 -55.11
C MET A 34 -53.02 -33.73 -55.71
N ILE A 35 -54.02 -33.67 -56.59
CA ILE A 35 -54.51 -32.41 -57.20
C ILE A 35 -55.87 -32.03 -56.58
N ALA A 36 -55.90 -31.05 -55.67
CA ALA A 36 -57.16 -30.49 -55.16
C ALA A 36 -57.88 -29.62 -56.22
N PRO A 37 -59.23 -29.58 -56.27
CA PRO A 37 -60.17 -30.09 -55.27
C PRO A 37 -60.67 -31.53 -55.51
N SER A 38 -60.17 -32.26 -56.51
CA SER A 38 -60.59 -33.65 -56.74
C SER A 38 -59.74 -34.62 -55.90
N PRO A 39 -60.29 -35.35 -54.91
CA PRO A 39 -59.51 -36.30 -54.11
C PRO A 39 -59.02 -37.51 -54.91
N ASP A 40 -59.51 -37.71 -56.14
CA ASP A 40 -59.30 -38.96 -56.87
C ASP A 40 -58.09 -38.91 -57.82
N TRP A 41 -57.42 -37.77 -57.97
CA TRP A 41 -56.35 -37.60 -58.97
C TRP A 41 -54.99 -37.32 -58.34
N PHE A 42 -53.99 -38.08 -58.79
CA PHE A 42 -52.59 -37.89 -58.42
C PHE A 42 -51.68 -37.74 -59.64
N VAL A 43 -50.57 -37.06 -59.44
CA VAL A 43 -49.45 -36.93 -60.39
C VAL A 43 -48.17 -37.30 -59.66
N GLY A 44 -47.28 -38.00 -60.33
CA GLY A 44 -46.04 -38.45 -59.72
C GLY A 44 -44.95 -38.80 -60.70
N VAL A 45 -43.75 -38.91 -60.15
CA VAL A 45 -42.51 -39.30 -60.80
C VAL A 45 -41.98 -40.49 -60.01
N PHE A 46 -41.65 -41.61 -60.66
CA PHE A 46 -41.16 -42.79 -59.96
C PHE A 46 -39.74 -43.16 -60.41
N GLY A 47 -38.83 -43.29 -59.44
CA GLY A 47 -37.49 -43.84 -59.64
C GLY A 47 -36.63 -43.13 -60.68
N ARG A 48 -36.82 -41.82 -60.90
CA ARG A 48 -36.02 -41.07 -61.88
C ARG A 48 -34.60 -40.86 -61.36
N SER A 49 -33.62 -41.14 -62.21
CA SER A 49 -32.21 -40.82 -61.94
C SER A 49 -32.02 -39.30 -61.96
N LEU A 50 -31.32 -38.80 -60.97
CA LEU A 50 -30.84 -37.42 -60.90
C LEU A 50 -29.40 -37.30 -61.39
N LEU A 51 -28.87 -38.36 -62.01
CA LEU A 51 -27.56 -38.38 -62.66
C LEU A 51 -27.71 -38.35 -64.19
N ASP A 52 -26.79 -37.69 -64.87
CA ASP A 52 -26.61 -37.75 -66.32
C ASP A 52 -25.99 -39.09 -66.77
N ASP A 53 -25.84 -39.26 -68.08
CA ASP A 53 -25.31 -40.50 -68.69
C ASP A 53 -23.84 -40.77 -68.33
N GLN A 54 -23.14 -39.80 -67.75
CA GLN A 54 -21.77 -39.89 -67.26
C GLN A 54 -21.71 -40.11 -65.74
N GLY A 55 -22.85 -40.16 -65.06
CA GLY A 55 -22.95 -40.35 -63.61
C GLY A 55 -22.80 -39.08 -62.78
N ALA A 56 -22.81 -37.90 -63.40
CA ALA A 56 -22.76 -36.62 -62.70
C ALA A 56 -24.17 -36.10 -62.38
N TRP A 57 -24.32 -35.37 -61.26
CA TRP A 57 -25.63 -34.87 -60.82
C TRP A 57 -26.19 -33.79 -61.74
N LEU A 58 -27.46 -33.92 -62.07
CA LEU A 58 -28.21 -32.93 -62.84
C LEU A 58 -28.59 -31.75 -61.93
N PRO A 59 -28.31 -30.49 -62.32
CA PRO A 59 -28.64 -29.30 -61.52
C PRO A 59 -30.15 -28.99 -61.48
N SER A 60 -30.89 -29.48 -62.47
CA SER A 60 -32.35 -29.50 -62.48
C SER A 60 -32.81 -30.65 -63.36
N LEU A 61 -33.99 -31.20 -63.09
CA LEU A 61 -34.61 -32.21 -63.94
C LEU A 61 -36.03 -31.75 -64.26
N VAL A 62 -36.28 -31.48 -65.54
CA VAL A 62 -37.61 -31.17 -66.05
C VAL A 62 -38.33 -32.50 -66.30
N VAL A 63 -39.51 -32.65 -65.73
CA VAL A 63 -40.34 -33.84 -65.94
C VAL A 63 -41.75 -33.44 -66.34
N ASN A 64 -42.27 -34.16 -67.32
CA ASN A 64 -43.69 -34.07 -67.66
C ASN A 64 -44.47 -34.91 -66.65
N LEU A 65 -45.46 -34.30 -66.01
CA LEU A 65 -46.35 -34.98 -65.09
C LEU A 65 -47.64 -35.37 -65.82
N TYR A 66 -48.03 -36.62 -65.71
CA TYR A 66 -49.26 -37.15 -66.31
C TYR A 66 -50.28 -37.44 -65.22
N PRO A 67 -51.49 -36.87 -65.29
CA PRO A 67 -52.54 -37.13 -64.30
C PRO A 67 -52.98 -38.59 -64.36
N TRP A 68 -53.13 -39.21 -63.19
CA TRP A 68 -53.67 -40.55 -63.01
C TRP A 68 -54.95 -40.47 -62.20
N ASP A 69 -56.01 -41.09 -62.70
CA ASP A 69 -57.30 -41.21 -62.04
C ASP A 69 -57.33 -42.50 -61.22
N ALA A 70 -57.52 -42.39 -59.90
CA ALA A 70 -57.58 -43.52 -58.99
C ALA A 70 -58.88 -44.32 -59.09
N GLY A 71 -59.88 -43.84 -59.84
CA GLY A 71 -61.09 -44.58 -60.22
C GLY A 71 -61.84 -45.21 -59.04
N THR A 72 -62.77 -44.46 -58.45
CA THR A 72 -63.80 -45.03 -57.58
C THR A 72 -64.78 -45.86 -58.42
N GLU A 73 -64.53 -47.16 -58.55
CA GLU A 73 -65.52 -48.25 -58.53
C GLU A 73 -64.80 -49.59 -58.78
N ASP A 74 -64.62 -50.34 -57.68
CA ASP A 74 -64.32 -51.77 -57.57
C ASP A 74 -63.02 -52.34 -58.20
N GLY A 75 -61.89 -51.95 -57.60
CA GLY A 75 -60.97 -52.92 -56.98
C GLY A 75 -59.94 -53.68 -57.84
N THR A 76 -58.73 -53.10 -57.96
CA THR A 76 -57.48 -53.78 -57.54
C THR A 76 -56.51 -52.75 -56.97
N GLU A 77 -56.05 -53.00 -55.74
CA GLU A 77 -55.22 -52.11 -54.91
C GLU A 77 -53.90 -51.65 -55.56
N PHE A 78 -53.51 -50.41 -55.29
CA PHE A 78 -52.14 -49.93 -55.48
C PHE A 78 -51.23 -50.61 -54.42
N SER A 79 -50.49 -51.65 -54.82
CA SER A 79 -49.51 -52.32 -53.97
C SER A 79 -48.08 -51.86 -54.30
N LEU A 80 -47.36 -51.35 -53.29
CA LEU A 80 -45.93 -50.99 -53.36
C LEU A 80 -44.99 -52.21 -53.26
N SER A 81 -45.51 -53.45 -53.21
CA SER A 81 -44.74 -54.61 -52.73
C SER A 81 -44.38 -55.66 -53.79
N ASN A 82 -44.28 -55.32 -55.08
CA ASN A 82 -43.78 -56.28 -56.09
C ASN A 82 -42.52 -55.80 -56.81
N PRO A 83 -41.32 -56.29 -56.44
CA PRO A 83 -40.05 -55.97 -57.09
C PRO A 83 -39.75 -56.97 -58.21
N ALA A 84 -39.77 -56.55 -59.47
CA ALA A 84 -39.26 -57.35 -60.60
C ALA A 84 -38.55 -56.48 -61.66
N THR A 85 -37.23 -56.39 -61.48
CA THR A 85 -36.15 -56.51 -62.49
C THR A 85 -36.42 -56.23 -63.98
N SER A 86 -35.57 -55.34 -64.54
CA SER A 86 -35.26 -55.09 -65.96
C SER A 86 -36.15 -54.08 -66.71
N PRO A 87 -35.56 -53.13 -67.47
CA PRO A 87 -36.24 -51.93 -67.94
C PRO A 87 -37.16 -52.25 -69.11
N GLN A 88 -38.47 -52.08 -68.94
CA GLN A 88 -39.33 -51.90 -70.11
C GLN A 88 -39.04 -50.52 -70.70
N GLY A 89 -38.63 -50.54 -71.98
CA GLY A 89 -38.32 -49.34 -72.75
C GLY A 89 -39.47 -48.33 -72.78
N VAL A 90 -39.09 -47.11 -73.16
CA VAL A 90 -39.94 -45.95 -73.46
C VAL A 90 -41.44 -46.28 -73.57
N ILE A 91 -42.21 -45.88 -72.55
CA ILE A 91 -43.68 -45.88 -72.64
C ILE A 91 -44.05 -44.86 -73.72
N THR A 92 -44.33 -45.34 -74.93
CA THR A 92 -44.69 -44.50 -76.09
C THR A 92 -46.19 -44.33 -76.30
N SER A 93 -47.06 -45.01 -75.53
CA SER A 93 -48.48 -44.61 -75.43
C SER A 93 -49.20 -45.27 -74.24
N LEU A 94 -49.96 -44.48 -73.49
CA LEU A 94 -51.05 -44.95 -72.63
C LEU A 94 -52.37 -44.75 -73.40
N ARG A 95 -52.97 -45.83 -73.89
CA ARG A 95 -54.33 -45.81 -74.45
C ARG A 95 -55.31 -46.33 -73.41
N GLY A 96 -55.95 -45.41 -72.70
CA GLY A 96 -57.20 -45.60 -71.97
C GLY A 96 -58.12 -44.42 -72.31
N LYS A 97 -59.34 -44.70 -72.79
CA LYS A 97 -60.23 -43.71 -73.43
C LYS A 97 -60.81 -42.72 -72.43
N GLY A 98 -60.26 -41.51 -72.40
CA GLY A 98 -60.85 -40.31 -71.81
C GLY A 98 -59.94 -39.12 -72.08
N LYS A 99 -60.36 -38.19 -72.95
CA LYS A 99 -59.52 -37.09 -73.46
C LYS A 99 -59.19 -36.07 -72.36
N PHE A 100 -57.94 -36.04 -71.91
CA PHE A 100 -57.27 -34.81 -71.49
C PHE A 100 -55.93 -34.71 -72.24
N SER A 101 -55.84 -33.80 -73.20
CA SER A 101 -54.65 -33.58 -74.06
C SER A 101 -53.67 -32.57 -73.48
N ASN A 102 -53.72 -32.30 -72.18
CA ASN A 102 -52.99 -31.17 -71.60
C ASN A 102 -51.81 -31.72 -70.78
N GLU A 103 -50.66 -31.91 -71.43
CA GLU A 103 -49.38 -32.10 -70.74
C GLU A 103 -49.14 -30.91 -69.80
N ARG A 104 -48.74 -31.19 -68.55
CA ARG A 104 -48.35 -30.16 -67.58
C ARG A 104 -46.87 -30.35 -67.29
N ILE A 105 -46.07 -29.33 -67.64
CA ILE A 105 -44.63 -29.34 -67.42
C ILE A 105 -44.39 -28.81 -66.00
N ALA A 106 -43.69 -29.60 -65.19
CA ALA A 106 -43.16 -29.17 -63.90
C ALA A 106 -41.63 -29.22 -63.95
N THR A 107 -40.99 -28.10 -63.64
CA THR A 107 -39.54 -28.06 -63.45
C THR A 107 -39.24 -28.38 -61.99
N LEU A 108 -38.54 -29.49 -61.75
CA LEU A 108 -38.04 -29.85 -60.43
C LEU A 108 -36.57 -29.42 -60.36
N THR A 109 -36.25 -28.53 -59.43
CA THR A 109 -34.87 -28.10 -59.17
C THR A 109 -34.35 -28.87 -57.96
N PHE A 110 -33.21 -29.54 -58.13
CA PHE A 110 -32.61 -30.38 -57.11
C PHE A 110 -31.32 -29.73 -56.63
N THR A 111 -31.14 -29.64 -55.33
CA THR A 111 -29.88 -29.19 -54.73
C THR A 111 -29.25 -30.41 -54.06
N ARG A 112 -28.07 -30.82 -54.54
CA ARG A 112 -27.35 -31.96 -53.96
C ARG A 112 -26.90 -31.62 -52.55
N GLN A 113 -27.12 -32.54 -51.60
CA GLN A 113 -26.46 -32.51 -50.30
C GLN A 113 -25.14 -33.29 -50.43
N SER A 114 -24.00 -32.66 -50.14
CA SER A 114 -22.72 -33.37 -50.02
C SER A 114 -22.74 -34.27 -48.79
N VAL A 115 -22.22 -35.50 -48.94
CA VAL A 115 -21.90 -36.38 -47.80
C VAL A 115 -20.69 -35.74 -47.12
N ASN A 116 -20.79 -35.40 -45.84
CA ASN A 116 -19.68 -34.82 -45.09
C ASN A 116 -18.70 -35.92 -44.66
N THR A 117 -17.41 -35.62 -44.62
CA THR A 117 -16.33 -36.49 -44.19
C THR A 117 -15.80 -36.00 -42.85
N ALA A 118 -15.51 -36.90 -41.90
CA ALA A 118 -14.96 -36.47 -40.62
C ALA A 118 -13.62 -35.73 -40.80
N PRO A 119 -13.37 -34.66 -40.02
CA PRO A 119 -12.09 -33.96 -40.03
C PRO A 119 -10.96 -34.88 -39.56
N SER A 120 -9.72 -34.51 -39.87
CA SER A 120 -8.52 -35.24 -39.40
C SER A 120 -7.50 -34.30 -38.80
N PHE A 121 -6.93 -34.67 -37.64
CA PHE A 121 -5.86 -33.92 -36.99
C PHE A 121 -4.54 -34.10 -37.75
N SER A 122 -3.80 -33.00 -37.90
CA SER A 122 -2.43 -32.96 -38.43
C SER A 122 -1.40 -32.52 -37.39
N SER A 123 -1.84 -32.03 -36.22
CA SER A 123 -0.97 -31.69 -35.09
C SER A 123 -0.45 -32.91 -34.32
N ASP A 124 0.69 -32.74 -33.65
CA ASP A 124 1.29 -33.74 -32.76
C ASP A 124 0.37 -34.06 -31.57
N THR A 125 0.55 -35.25 -30.99
CA THR A 125 -0.16 -35.67 -29.77
C THR A 125 0.56 -35.25 -28.48
N ARG A 126 1.74 -34.62 -28.59
CA ARG A 126 2.53 -34.15 -27.45
C ARG A 126 2.93 -32.70 -27.64
N PHE A 127 2.67 -31.90 -26.63
CA PHE A 127 3.08 -30.50 -26.56
C PHE A 127 3.93 -30.28 -25.32
N GLU A 128 4.76 -29.25 -25.39
CA GLU A 128 5.63 -28.84 -24.31
C GLU A 128 5.26 -27.41 -23.94
N ALA A 129 4.98 -27.18 -22.68
CA ALA A 129 4.63 -25.89 -22.14
C ALA A 129 5.65 -25.50 -21.07
N ASP A 130 6.07 -24.25 -21.07
CA ASP A 130 6.89 -23.74 -19.98
C ASP A 130 5.97 -23.38 -18.80
N GLU A 131 6.42 -23.62 -17.57
CA GLU A 131 5.67 -23.22 -16.39
C GLU A 131 5.51 -21.70 -16.26
N ASN A 132 4.64 -21.27 -15.34
CA ASN A 132 4.33 -19.85 -15.09
C ASN A 132 3.75 -19.10 -16.30
N GLN A 133 3.33 -19.82 -17.35
CA GLN A 133 2.66 -19.29 -18.53
C GLN A 133 1.40 -20.09 -18.87
N THR A 134 0.45 -19.48 -19.58
CA THR A 134 -0.80 -20.16 -19.95
C THR A 134 -0.75 -20.84 -21.31
N ALA A 135 0.23 -20.55 -22.16
CA ALA A 135 0.32 -21.13 -23.51
C ALA A 135 0.71 -22.62 -23.44
N ALA A 136 -0.11 -23.50 -24.03
CA ALA A 136 0.15 -24.94 -24.03
C ALA A 136 0.49 -25.51 -25.41
N GLY A 137 -0.11 -24.96 -26.47
CA GLY A 137 0.13 -25.40 -27.85
C GLY A 137 -1.01 -25.00 -28.79
N THR A 138 -0.94 -25.43 -30.05
CA THR A 138 -2.01 -25.20 -31.03
C THR A 138 -2.29 -26.49 -31.78
N LEU A 139 -3.54 -26.96 -31.73
CA LEU A 139 -4.00 -28.10 -32.50
C LEU A 139 -4.43 -27.65 -33.90
N SER A 140 -4.20 -28.53 -34.88
CA SER A 140 -4.61 -28.31 -36.25
C SER A 140 -5.29 -29.56 -36.80
N ALA A 141 -6.46 -29.36 -37.37
CA ALA A 141 -7.25 -30.36 -38.06
C ALA A 141 -7.84 -29.76 -39.33
N ALA A 142 -8.02 -30.60 -40.34
CA ALA A 142 -8.60 -30.21 -41.63
C ALA A 142 -9.79 -31.10 -41.96
N ASP A 143 -10.85 -30.47 -42.46
CA ASP A 143 -11.98 -31.17 -43.07
C ASP A 143 -11.70 -31.39 -44.57
N PRO A 144 -11.80 -32.63 -45.10
CA PRO A 144 -11.62 -32.91 -46.53
C PRO A 144 -12.65 -32.23 -47.45
N ASP A 145 -13.80 -31.82 -46.92
CA ASP A 145 -14.88 -31.22 -47.70
C ASP A 145 -14.69 -29.69 -47.85
N ASN A 146 -14.47 -29.27 -49.11
CA ASN A 146 -14.05 -27.91 -49.44
C ASN A 146 -15.12 -26.86 -49.06
N GLY A 147 -14.82 -26.02 -48.06
CA GLY A 147 -15.68 -24.94 -47.59
C GLY A 147 -16.15 -25.08 -46.14
N ASP A 148 -15.97 -26.24 -45.52
CA ASP A 148 -16.35 -26.47 -44.13
C ASP A 148 -15.24 -25.99 -43.18
N ARG A 149 -15.65 -25.29 -42.11
CA ARG A 149 -14.74 -24.83 -41.04
C ARG A 149 -14.66 -25.89 -39.96
N VAL A 150 -13.47 -26.08 -39.39
CA VAL A 150 -13.26 -26.96 -38.25
C VAL A 150 -13.44 -26.18 -36.95
N ALA A 151 -14.28 -26.70 -36.05
CA ALA A 151 -14.45 -26.23 -34.70
C ALA A 151 -13.81 -27.18 -33.69
N TYR A 152 -13.13 -26.64 -32.68
CA TYR A 152 -12.45 -27.41 -31.63
C TYR A 152 -13.18 -27.32 -30.30
N ALA A 153 -13.21 -28.42 -29.55
CA ALA A 153 -13.71 -28.47 -28.18
C ALA A 153 -12.92 -29.48 -27.36
N ILE A 154 -12.64 -29.16 -26.09
CA ILE A 154 -12.13 -30.16 -25.13
C ILE A 154 -13.32 -31.00 -24.67
N THR A 155 -13.29 -32.29 -24.94
CA THR A 155 -14.41 -33.21 -24.67
C THR A 155 -14.12 -34.23 -23.57
N GLY A 156 -12.87 -34.36 -23.15
CA GLY A 156 -12.50 -35.30 -22.09
C GLY A 156 -11.03 -35.24 -21.68
N GLY A 157 -10.57 -36.29 -21.01
CA GLY A 157 -9.26 -36.40 -20.39
C GLY A 157 -9.24 -35.95 -18.92
N ALA A 158 -8.24 -36.42 -18.17
CA ALA A 158 -8.15 -36.22 -16.73
C ALA A 158 -8.01 -34.74 -16.35
N ASP A 159 -7.40 -33.95 -17.23
CA ASP A 159 -7.07 -32.55 -16.99
C ASP A 159 -7.95 -31.56 -17.75
N ALA A 160 -9.02 -32.04 -18.40
CA ALA A 160 -9.90 -31.24 -19.25
C ALA A 160 -10.35 -29.91 -18.62
N SER A 161 -10.66 -29.92 -17.32
CA SER A 161 -11.16 -28.74 -16.61
C SER A 161 -10.11 -27.63 -16.45
N LYS A 162 -8.82 -27.94 -16.62
CA LYS A 162 -7.68 -27.02 -16.41
C LYS A 162 -7.30 -26.24 -17.66
N PHE A 163 -7.91 -26.55 -18.81
CA PHE A 163 -7.59 -25.93 -20.10
C PHE A 163 -8.81 -25.27 -20.74
N ASP A 164 -8.53 -24.30 -21.59
CA ASP A 164 -9.42 -23.74 -22.61
C ASP A 164 -8.84 -23.98 -24.00
N ILE A 165 -9.71 -24.05 -25.00
CA ILE A 165 -9.32 -24.14 -26.40
C ILE A 165 -10.09 -23.11 -27.23
N GLY A 166 -9.37 -22.39 -28.08
CA GLY A 166 -9.98 -21.50 -29.06
C GLY A 166 -10.79 -22.30 -30.07
N SER A 167 -12.11 -22.13 -30.07
CA SER A 167 -13.03 -22.96 -30.84
C SER A 167 -12.82 -22.90 -32.35
N THR A 168 -12.20 -21.86 -32.89
CA THR A 168 -11.88 -21.72 -34.33
C THR A 168 -10.38 -21.68 -34.63
N THR A 169 -9.54 -21.49 -33.61
CA THR A 169 -8.09 -21.31 -33.78
C THR A 169 -7.29 -22.55 -33.36
N GLY A 170 -7.88 -23.45 -32.57
CA GLY A 170 -7.19 -24.62 -32.02
C GLY A 170 -6.13 -24.28 -30.97
N VAL A 171 -6.00 -23.01 -30.57
CA VAL A 171 -5.04 -22.57 -29.55
C VAL A 171 -5.48 -23.11 -28.20
N LEU A 172 -4.60 -23.89 -27.58
CA LEU A 172 -4.79 -24.51 -26.28
C LEU A 172 -4.06 -23.69 -25.20
N THR A 173 -4.78 -23.37 -24.13
CA THR A 173 -4.24 -22.61 -23.00
C THR A 173 -4.63 -23.20 -21.67
N PHE A 174 -3.73 -23.19 -20.69
CA PHE A 174 -4.07 -23.42 -19.29
C PHE A 174 -4.95 -22.26 -18.77
N LYS A 175 -5.96 -22.59 -17.96
CA LYS A 175 -6.77 -21.60 -17.22
C LYS A 175 -6.02 -20.95 -16.09
N THR A 176 -5.09 -21.68 -15.50
CA THR A 176 -4.17 -21.22 -14.47
C THR A 176 -2.78 -21.69 -14.87
N PRO A 177 -1.78 -20.79 -14.93
CA PRO A 177 -0.42 -21.19 -15.24
C PRO A 177 0.02 -22.40 -14.39
N PRO A 178 0.60 -23.45 -14.99
CA PRO A 178 1.10 -24.57 -14.24
C PRO A 178 2.37 -24.16 -13.47
N ASN A 179 2.62 -24.83 -12.34
CA ASN A 179 3.87 -24.74 -11.59
C ASN A 179 4.46 -26.15 -11.52
N TYR A 180 5.71 -26.31 -11.95
CA TYR A 180 6.34 -27.61 -12.11
C TYR A 180 6.63 -28.28 -10.76
N GLU A 181 7.04 -27.50 -9.76
CA GLU A 181 7.41 -27.95 -8.42
C GLU A 181 6.18 -28.43 -7.62
N ARG A 182 5.01 -27.95 -8.02
CA ARG A 182 3.70 -28.26 -7.44
C ARG A 182 2.72 -28.65 -8.54
N ALA A 183 3.14 -29.64 -9.31
CA ALA A 183 2.37 -30.29 -10.35
C ALA A 183 0.92 -30.56 -9.91
N ALA A 184 -0.03 -29.97 -10.63
CA ALA A 184 -1.44 -30.04 -10.31
C ALA A 184 -2.20 -31.01 -11.21
N ASP A 185 -1.51 -31.74 -12.11
CA ASP A 185 -2.09 -32.73 -13.02
C ASP A 185 -2.83 -33.85 -12.25
N ALA A 186 -3.86 -34.40 -12.89
CA ALA A 186 -4.68 -35.46 -12.32
C ALA A 186 -4.28 -36.80 -12.92
N ALA A 187 -4.28 -37.84 -12.08
CA ALA A 187 -4.06 -39.20 -12.57
C ALA A 187 -5.11 -39.55 -13.64
N SER A 188 -4.64 -40.04 -14.79
CA SER A 188 -5.52 -40.49 -15.86
C SER A 188 -5.89 -41.97 -15.73
N SER A 189 -6.69 -42.46 -16.69
CA SER A 189 -6.97 -43.90 -16.82
C SER A 189 -5.79 -44.71 -17.38
N ASP A 190 -4.76 -44.05 -17.92
CA ASP A 190 -3.50 -44.70 -18.28
C ASP A 190 -2.66 -44.88 -17.01
N PRO A 191 -2.33 -46.13 -16.60
CA PRO A 191 -1.55 -46.39 -15.39
C PRO A 191 -0.11 -45.85 -15.43
N LEU A 192 0.35 -45.33 -16.57
CA LEU A 192 1.66 -44.66 -16.69
C LEU A 192 1.62 -43.16 -16.34
N ASN A 193 0.43 -42.56 -16.21
CA ASN A 193 0.25 -41.16 -15.86
C ASN A 193 -0.32 -41.05 -14.43
N GLU A 194 0.60 -40.93 -13.48
CA GLU A 194 0.31 -40.72 -12.05
C GLU A 194 0.10 -39.22 -11.77
N ALA A 195 -0.75 -38.89 -10.79
CA ALA A 195 -0.97 -37.49 -10.42
C ALA A 195 0.32 -36.84 -9.87
N GLY A 196 0.57 -35.61 -10.30
CA GLY A 196 1.71 -34.79 -9.88
C GLY A 196 2.99 -35.07 -10.65
N ASN A 197 2.90 -35.59 -11.88
CA ASN A 197 4.05 -35.91 -12.71
C ASN A 197 4.33 -34.86 -13.82
N ASN A 198 3.60 -33.75 -13.84
CA ASN A 198 3.69 -32.67 -14.84
C ASN A 198 3.27 -33.06 -16.27
N GLU A 199 2.56 -34.18 -16.42
CA GLU A 199 1.96 -34.58 -17.70
C GLU A 199 0.44 -34.42 -17.65
N TYR A 200 -0.08 -33.45 -18.41
CA TYR A 200 -1.52 -33.14 -18.44
C TYR A 200 -2.17 -33.81 -19.64
N ILE A 201 -3.24 -34.58 -19.42
CA ILE A 201 -3.91 -35.36 -20.46
C ILE A 201 -5.31 -34.81 -20.74
N LEU A 202 -5.55 -34.46 -22.00
CA LEU A 202 -6.86 -33.99 -22.49
C LEU A 202 -7.23 -34.65 -23.82
N THR A 203 -8.53 -34.80 -24.04
CA THR A 203 -9.13 -35.28 -25.29
C THR A 203 -9.81 -34.10 -25.96
N VAL A 204 -9.36 -33.79 -27.18
CA VAL A 204 -9.90 -32.71 -28.02
C VAL A 204 -10.70 -33.31 -29.16
N THR A 205 -11.88 -32.78 -29.39
CA THR A 205 -12.71 -33.08 -30.55
C THR A 205 -12.60 -31.96 -31.59
N ALA A 206 -12.29 -32.32 -32.83
CA ALA A 206 -12.46 -31.47 -34.00
C ALA A 206 -13.78 -31.83 -34.68
N THR A 207 -14.62 -30.83 -34.95
CA THR A 207 -15.92 -30.98 -35.60
C THR A 207 -15.92 -30.22 -36.91
N GLY A 208 -16.26 -30.89 -38.01
CA GLY A 208 -16.40 -30.27 -39.32
C GLY A 208 -17.80 -30.47 -39.90
N GLY A 209 -18.24 -29.55 -40.76
CA GLY A 209 -19.60 -29.50 -41.30
C GLY A 209 -20.56 -28.56 -40.55
N THR A 210 -21.82 -28.52 -40.99
CA THR A 210 -22.91 -27.70 -40.41
C THR A 210 -23.76 -28.52 -39.43
N ASP A 211 -24.50 -27.89 -38.52
CA ASP A 211 -25.18 -28.51 -37.36
C ASP A 211 -25.95 -29.83 -37.66
N ASP A 212 -26.54 -29.98 -38.84
CA ASP A 212 -27.31 -31.16 -39.25
C ASP A 212 -26.44 -32.31 -39.82
N ARG A 213 -25.14 -32.06 -40.03
CA ARG A 213 -24.17 -32.95 -40.71
C ARG A 213 -22.78 -32.92 -40.07
N ALA A 214 -22.66 -32.38 -38.86
CA ALA A 214 -21.41 -32.30 -38.13
C ALA A 214 -20.80 -33.69 -37.91
N MET A 215 -19.58 -33.91 -38.40
CA MET A 215 -18.78 -35.10 -38.11
C MET A 215 -17.60 -34.72 -37.23
N THR A 216 -17.23 -35.64 -36.34
CA THR A 216 -16.20 -35.41 -35.34
C THR A 216 -15.02 -36.37 -35.49
N ALA A 217 -13.85 -35.89 -35.11
CA ALA A 217 -12.68 -36.71 -34.82
C ALA A 217 -12.13 -36.32 -33.44
N GLU A 218 -11.61 -37.29 -32.70
CA GLU A 218 -11.01 -37.07 -31.38
C GLU A 218 -9.50 -37.35 -31.42
N GLN A 219 -8.74 -36.54 -30.69
CA GLN A 219 -7.31 -36.75 -30.44
C GLN A 219 -7.05 -36.59 -28.94
N THR A 220 -6.41 -37.58 -28.33
CA THR A 220 -5.88 -37.43 -26.97
C THR A 220 -4.49 -36.84 -27.08
N ILE A 221 -4.23 -35.77 -26.31
CA ILE A 221 -2.97 -35.06 -26.28
C ILE A 221 -2.41 -35.07 -24.86
N THR A 222 -1.08 -35.02 -24.78
CA THR A 222 -0.34 -34.85 -23.53
C THR A 222 0.43 -33.54 -23.59
N VAL A 223 0.26 -32.69 -22.58
CA VAL A 223 1.04 -31.46 -22.41
C VAL A 223 2.03 -31.70 -21.27
N ASN A 224 3.32 -31.72 -21.59
CA ASN A 224 4.39 -31.79 -20.60
C ASN A 224 4.77 -30.39 -20.17
N VAL A 225 4.79 -30.14 -18.86
CA VAL A 225 5.30 -28.89 -18.31
C VAL A 225 6.79 -29.00 -18.09
N ARG A 226 7.55 -28.01 -18.56
CA ARG A 226 8.99 -27.89 -18.34
C ARG A 226 9.25 -27.07 -17.09
N ASN A 227 10.20 -27.52 -16.28
CA ASN A 227 10.78 -26.71 -15.22
C ASN A 227 11.58 -25.57 -15.87
N LEU A 228 11.23 -24.33 -15.53
CA LEU A 228 12.03 -23.16 -15.87
C LEU A 228 12.97 -22.85 -14.71
N ASP A 229 14.17 -22.39 -15.05
CA ASP A 229 15.11 -21.89 -14.05
C ASP A 229 14.56 -20.58 -13.44
N GLU A 230 14.10 -20.64 -12.20
CA GLU A 230 13.72 -19.46 -11.44
C GLU A 230 14.86 -18.90 -10.59
N THR A 231 14.78 -17.60 -10.35
CA THR A 231 15.62 -16.96 -9.34
C THR A 231 14.99 -17.13 -7.97
N GLY A 232 15.78 -17.63 -7.03
CA GLY A 232 15.44 -17.78 -5.63
C GLY A 232 15.08 -16.45 -4.98
N THR A 233 14.35 -16.57 -3.87
CA THR A 233 13.82 -15.44 -3.11
C THR A 233 14.45 -15.39 -1.73
N ILE A 234 14.71 -14.17 -1.24
CA ILE A 234 15.21 -13.94 0.12
C ILE A 234 14.06 -13.43 0.97
N SER A 235 13.81 -14.13 2.08
CA SER A 235 12.92 -13.67 3.14
C SER A 235 13.72 -13.17 4.34
N PHE A 236 13.20 -12.16 5.03
CA PHE A 236 13.82 -11.54 6.21
C PHE A 236 13.05 -11.88 7.46
N SER A 237 13.77 -12.06 8.57
CA SER A 237 13.19 -12.19 9.91
C SER A 237 14.09 -11.49 10.91
N GLN A 238 13.49 -10.82 11.90
CA GLN A 238 14.24 -10.24 13.02
C GLN A 238 14.22 -11.22 14.19
N VAL A 239 15.39 -11.51 14.74
CA VAL A 239 15.57 -12.37 15.92
C VAL A 239 16.52 -11.64 16.88
N GLY A 240 15.95 -10.99 17.91
CA GLY A 240 16.69 -10.04 18.73
C GLY A 240 17.25 -8.90 17.87
N ASP A 241 18.53 -8.58 18.02
CA ASP A 241 19.20 -7.51 17.29
C ASP A 241 19.82 -7.99 15.97
N SER A 242 19.45 -9.19 15.49
CA SER A 242 19.95 -9.73 14.23
C SER A 242 18.81 -9.95 13.25
N ILE A 243 18.97 -9.40 12.05
CA ILE A 243 18.15 -9.76 10.90
C ILE A 243 18.76 -11.00 10.27
N ARG A 244 17.95 -12.06 10.17
CA ARG A 244 18.30 -13.29 9.46
C ARG A 244 17.62 -13.31 8.11
N THR A 245 18.34 -13.84 7.13
CA THR A 245 17.81 -14.11 5.80
C THR A 245 17.61 -15.60 5.61
N LYS A 246 16.59 -15.95 4.82
CA LYS A 246 16.39 -17.31 4.32
C LYS A 246 16.23 -17.24 2.81
N LEU A 247 17.16 -17.87 2.10
CA LEU A 247 17.05 -18.14 0.67
C LEU A 247 16.12 -19.33 0.46
N SER A 248 15.13 -19.18 -0.40
CA SER A 248 14.25 -20.26 -0.86
C SER A 248 14.19 -20.21 -2.38
N ASP A 249 14.43 -21.33 -3.03
CA ASP A 249 14.41 -21.44 -4.50
C ASP A 249 13.33 -22.45 -4.91
N PRO A 250 12.46 -22.13 -5.89
CA PRO A 250 11.51 -23.08 -6.45
C PRO A 250 12.17 -24.38 -6.93
N ASP A 251 13.35 -24.31 -7.57
CA ASP A 251 14.09 -25.46 -8.10
C ASP A 251 14.61 -26.44 -7.01
N GLY A 252 14.36 -26.13 -5.74
CA GLY A 252 14.57 -27.02 -4.60
C GLY A 252 15.80 -26.66 -3.78
N GLY A 253 16.68 -27.63 -3.56
CA GLY A 253 17.80 -27.50 -2.63
C GLY A 253 18.89 -26.55 -3.15
N VAL A 254 19.18 -25.50 -2.39
CA VAL A 254 20.27 -24.54 -2.66
C VAL A 254 21.57 -24.94 -1.98
N SER A 255 22.71 -24.52 -2.53
CA SER A 255 24.04 -24.74 -1.94
C SER A 255 25.08 -23.69 -2.35
N GLY A 256 26.11 -23.52 -1.52
CA GLY A 256 27.27 -22.67 -1.85
C GLY A 256 27.01 -21.17 -1.68
N GLU A 257 26.12 -20.83 -0.76
CA GLU A 257 25.62 -19.49 -0.50
C GLU A 257 26.73 -18.52 -0.07
N ARG A 258 26.78 -17.36 -0.70
CA ARG A 258 27.64 -16.24 -0.30
C ARG A 258 26.83 -14.97 -0.25
N TRP A 259 26.74 -14.38 0.92
CA TRP A 259 25.91 -13.20 1.19
C TRP A 259 26.71 -11.92 1.12
N GLN A 260 26.04 -10.82 0.82
CA GLN A 260 26.52 -9.45 0.96
C GLN A 260 25.33 -8.57 1.38
N TRP A 261 25.50 -7.81 2.46
CA TRP A 261 24.50 -6.85 2.92
C TRP A 261 24.82 -5.44 2.42
N ALA A 262 23.78 -4.65 2.16
CA ALA A 262 23.87 -3.24 1.81
C ALA A 262 22.80 -2.45 2.57
N ARG A 263 23.10 -1.18 2.89
CA ARG A 263 22.16 -0.23 3.50
C ARG A 263 21.66 0.77 2.47
N PHE A 264 20.44 1.25 2.64
CA PHE A 264 19.86 2.29 1.80
C PHE A 264 20.37 3.67 2.25
N SER A 265 21.11 4.38 1.39
CA SER A 265 21.63 5.71 1.74
C SER A 265 20.52 6.77 1.61
N ASP A 266 20.38 7.64 2.62
CA ASP A 266 19.69 8.94 2.63
C ASP A 266 18.27 9.07 2.01
N ARG A 267 17.53 7.96 1.85
CA ARG A 267 16.22 7.93 1.18
C ARG A 267 16.25 8.42 -0.28
N SER A 268 17.43 8.56 -0.89
CA SER A 268 17.62 8.70 -2.33
C SER A 268 18.11 7.38 -2.93
N THR A 269 18.06 7.21 -4.24
CA THR A 269 18.02 5.90 -4.96
C THR A 269 19.25 4.97 -4.84
N GLY A 270 20.14 5.12 -3.86
CA GLY A 270 21.42 4.39 -3.72
C GLY A 270 21.48 3.32 -2.62
N TRP A 271 22.15 2.19 -2.93
CA TRP A 271 22.52 1.14 -1.98
C TRP A 271 24.04 1.16 -1.74
N VAL A 272 24.46 1.06 -0.47
CA VAL A 272 25.88 1.03 -0.07
C VAL A 272 26.20 -0.30 0.61
N ASP A 273 27.16 -1.06 0.07
CA ASP A 273 27.58 -2.34 0.65
C ASP A 273 28.17 -2.15 2.05
N ILE A 274 27.72 -2.98 2.98
CA ILE A 274 28.19 -2.99 4.36
C ILE A 274 29.41 -3.91 4.43
N SER A 275 30.58 -3.30 4.67
CA SER A 275 31.86 -4.01 4.65
C SER A 275 31.89 -5.17 5.67
N GLY A 276 32.21 -6.37 5.21
CA GLY A 276 32.35 -7.56 6.06
C GLY A 276 31.04 -8.25 6.45
N ALA A 277 29.88 -7.70 6.09
CA ALA A 277 28.59 -8.34 6.31
C ALA A 277 28.31 -9.39 5.23
N THR A 278 28.85 -10.60 5.43
CA THR A 278 28.80 -11.70 4.43
C THR A 278 28.12 -12.98 4.90
N ALA A 279 27.43 -12.92 6.04
CA ALA A 279 26.67 -14.04 6.59
C ALA A 279 25.19 -13.98 6.16
N ASP A 280 24.48 -15.08 6.39
CA ASP A 280 23.01 -15.23 6.31
C ASP A 280 22.25 -14.44 7.40
N ARG A 281 22.97 -13.57 8.12
CA ARG A 281 22.46 -12.72 9.17
C ARG A 281 23.31 -11.47 9.28
N TYR A 282 22.68 -10.40 9.75
CA TYR A 282 23.33 -9.13 10.01
C TYR A 282 22.76 -8.53 11.30
N SER A 283 23.62 -7.97 12.14
CA SER A 283 23.20 -7.21 13.31
C SER A 283 23.24 -5.74 12.93
N PRO A 284 22.09 -5.05 12.84
CA PRO A 284 22.06 -3.64 12.49
C PRO A 284 22.92 -2.81 13.42
N SER A 285 23.67 -1.93 12.79
CA SER A 285 24.49 -0.93 13.43
C SER A 285 23.74 0.41 13.44
N ARG A 286 24.35 1.40 14.07
CA ARG A 286 23.80 2.76 14.11
C ARG A 286 23.66 3.42 12.74
N ASP A 287 24.51 3.04 11.78
CA ASP A 287 24.42 3.57 10.41
C ASP A 287 23.18 3.07 9.65
N ASP A 288 22.46 2.10 10.22
CA ASP A 288 21.31 1.46 9.60
C ASP A 288 19.97 1.99 10.16
N GLU A 289 19.99 2.83 11.22
CA GLU A 289 18.80 3.44 11.86
C GLU A 289 17.95 4.24 10.83
N GLU A 290 16.64 3.99 10.82
CA GLU A 290 15.68 4.55 9.85
C GLU A 290 16.02 4.26 8.37
N THR A 291 16.79 3.20 8.10
CA THR A 291 17.08 2.73 6.74
C THR A 291 16.52 1.33 6.49
N TYR A 292 16.46 0.96 5.21
CA TYR A 292 16.20 -0.41 4.77
C TYR A 292 17.52 -1.13 4.51
N LEU A 293 17.53 -2.44 4.71
CA LEU A 293 18.66 -3.30 4.38
C LEU A 293 18.35 -4.17 3.17
N ARG A 294 19.34 -4.34 2.29
CA ARG A 294 19.31 -5.30 1.19
C ARG A 294 20.29 -6.41 1.47
N ALA A 295 19.87 -7.65 1.27
CA ALA A 295 20.76 -8.79 1.20
C ALA A 295 20.82 -9.29 -0.23
N THR A 296 22.03 -9.50 -0.73
CA THR A 296 22.31 -10.16 -2.00
C THR A 296 23.01 -11.48 -1.70
N VAL A 297 22.57 -12.58 -2.33
CA VAL A 297 23.19 -13.90 -2.19
C VAL A 297 23.54 -14.45 -3.56
N SER A 298 24.74 -15.03 -3.67
CA SER A 298 25.10 -15.91 -4.79
C SER A 298 25.06 -17.36 -4.34
N TYR A 299 24.50 -18.24 -5.17
CA TYR A 299 24.26 -19.64 -4.81
C TYR A 299 24.20 -20.56 -6.05
N ASN A 300 24.08 -21.86 -5.82
CA ASN A 300 23.84 -22.88 -6.85
C ASN A 300 22.59 -23.68 -6.48
N ASP A 301 21.90 -24.21 -7.48
CA ASP A 301 20.76 -25.10 -7.33
C ASP A 301 20.80 -26.22 -8.38
N ALA A 302 19.66 -26.87 -8.63
CA ALA A 302 19.52 -27.98 -9.55
C ALA A 302 19.67 -27.57 -11.03
N GLN A 303 19.39 -26.31 -11.38
CA GLN A 303 19.43 -25.81 -12.75
C GLN A 303 20.78 -25.16 -13.11
N GLY A 304 21.56 -24.72 -12.12
CA GLY A 304 22.89 -24.20 -12.41
C GLY A 304 23.70 -23.65 -11.23
N SER A 305 24.88 -23.14 -11.55
CA SER A 305 25.80 -22.54 -10.58
C SER A 305 25.95 -21.03 -10.79
N GLY A 306 26.14 -20.27 -9.72
CA GLY A 306 26.44 -18.83 -9.78
C GLY A 306 25.21 -17.96 -9.98
N LYS A 307 24.01 -18.45 -9.60
CA LYS A 307 22.79 -17.65 -9.56
C LYS A 307 22.89 -16.56 -8.50
N GLN A 308 22.10 -15.49 -8.65
CA GLN A 308 22.02 -14.41 -7.68
C GLN A 308 20.58 -14.06 -7.35
N ALA A 309 20.28 -13.96 -6.06
CA ALA A 309 19.03 -13.45 -5.54
C ALA A 309 19.28 -12.19 -4.70
N GLN A 310 18.33 -11.27 -4.71
CA GLN A 310 18.35 -10.08 -3.87
C GLN A 310 17.00 -9.89 -3.18
N GLY A 311 17.03 -9.40 -1.95
CA GLY A 311 15.84 -9.03 -1.19
C GLY A 311 16.10 -7.78 -0.37
N VAL A 312 15.04 -7.03 -0.07
CA VAL A 312 15.06 -5.83 0.78
C VAL A 312 14.20 -6.08 2.01
N SER A 313 14.63 -5.62 3.19
CA SER A 313 13.83 -5.68 4.40
C SER A 313 12.51 -4.95 4.20
N THR A 314 11.39 -5.53 4.65
CA THR A 314 10.07 -4.89 4.58
C THR A 314 9.82 -3.93 5.75
N PHE A 315 10.82 -3.76 6.62
CA PHE A 315 10.80 -2.91 7.79
C PHE A 315 12.05 -2.03 7.81
N GLU A 316 11.89 -0.83 8.34
CA GLU A 316 13.00 0.06 8.68
C GLU A 316 13.65 -0.42 9.98
N ILE A 317 14.96 -0.21 10.12
CA ILE A 317 15.62 -0.48 11.40
C ILE A 317 15.22 0.61 12.40
N SER A 318 14.41 0.24 13.39
CA SER A 318 13.94 1.14 14.45
C SER A 318 14.59 0.80 15.80
N PRO A 319 14.61 1.75 16.75
CA PRO A 319 14.95 1.45 18.13
C PRO A 319 13.97 0.45 18.76
N PRO A 320 14.37 -0.23 19.85
CA PRO A 320 13.47 -1.13 20.56
C PRO A 320 12.31 -0.36 21.20
N ASP A 321 11.11 -0.91 21.12
CA ASP A 321 9.98 -0.46 21.94
C ASP A 321 10.32 -0.64 23.43
N LEU A 322 9.89 0.29 24.29
CA LEU A 322 10.20 0.22 25.72
C LEU A 322 8.96 -0.01 26.58
N ARG A 323 9.09 -0.95 27.52
CA ARG A 323 8.14 -1.12 28.62
C ARG A 323 8.64 -0.38 29.86
N VAL A 324 7.81 0.51 30.41
CA VAL A 324 8.11 1.30 31.61
C VAL A 324 7.22 0.88 32.79
N ASP A 325 7.82 0.23 33.78
CA ASP A 325 7.16 -0.16 35.02
C ASP A 325 7.46 0.81 36.17
N THR A 326 6.48 1.09 37.02
CA THR A 326 6.74 1.69 38.33
C THR A 326 7.06 0.59 39.35
N LEU A 327 8.31 0.53 39.82
CA LEU A 327 8.74 -0.45 40.83
C LEU A 327 8.51 -0.01 42.27
N VAL A 328 8.74 1.27 42.55
CA VAL A 328 8.55 1.86 43.87
C VAL A 328 7.88 3.21 43.67
N SER A 329 6.89 3.52 44.49
CA SER A 329 6.13 4.77 44.43
C SER A 329 6.04 5.43 45.80
N GLY A 330 5.55 6.68 45.84
CA GLY A 330 5.35 7.42 47.10
C GLY A 330 6.64 7.94 47.73
N LEU A 331 7.72 8.05 46.95
CA LEU A 331 9.01 8.55 47.43
C LEU A 331 9.03 10.07 47.49
N SER A 332 10.00 10.60 48.22
CA SER A 332 10.29 12.04 48.34
C SER A 332 11.71 12.32 47.85
N ILE A 333 11.85 12.69 46.57
CA ILE A 333 13.13 13.03 45.92
C ILE A 333 14.15 11.87 46.07
N PRO A 334 13.89 10.69 45.47
CA PRO A 334 14.87 9.63 45.35
C PRO A 334 16.08 10.10 44.52
N TRP A 335 17.25 10.18 45.15
CA TRP A 335 18.41 10.86 44.59
C TRP A 335 19.30 9.92 43.76
N ASP A 336 19.65 8.74 44.26
CA ASP A 336 20.47 7.73 43.55
C ASP A 336 19.97 6.31 43.79
N ILE A 337 20.42 5.41 42.92
CA ILE A 337 20.23 3.96 42.99
C ILE A 337 21.60 3.29 42.85
N ALA A 338 21.84 2.23 43.62
CA ALA A 338 22.94 1.31 43.39
C ALA A 338 22.48 -0.14 43.60
N PHE A 339 23.07 -1.08 42.86
CA PHE A 339 22.77 -2.50 43.00
C PHE A 339 23.94 -3.21 43.67
N THR A 340 23.62 -4.13 44.58
CA THR A 340 24.59 -5.09 45.11
C THR A 340 24.68 -6.32 44.19
N PRO A 341 25.77 -7.10 44.27
CA PRO A 341 25.97 -8.27 43.41
C PRO A 341 24.88 -9.35 43.50
N ASP A 342 24.12 -9.39 44.60
CA ASP A 342 22.99 -10.30 44.79
C ASP A 342 21.64 -9.76 44.24
N GLY A 343 21.67 -8.62 43.55
CA GLY A 343 20.49 -8.01 42.93
C GLY A 343 19.67 -7.10 43.86
N THR A 344 20.09 -6.90 45.11
CA THR A 344 19.39 -5.94 46.00
C THR A 344 19.63 -4.51 45.52
N MET A 345 18.55 -3.77 45.36
CA MET A 345 18.60 -2.34 45.01
C MET A 345 18.68 -1.51 46.29
N LEU A 346 19.67 -0.62 46.37
CA LEU A 346 19.79 0.41 47.40
C LEU A 346 19.40 1.75 46.78
N PHE A 347 18.62 2.55 47.50
CA PHE A 347 18.25 3.88 47.04
C PHE A 347 18.16 4.88 48.18
N THR A 348 18.51 6.12 47.86
CA THR A 348 18.53 7.25 48.79
C THR A 348 17.39 8.20 48.48
N GLN A 349 16.81 8.80 49.52
CA GLN A 349 15.92 9.95 49.39
C GLN A 349 16.59 11.15 50.04
N ARG A 350 16.57 12.30 49.35
CA ARG A 350 17.33 13.50 49.73
C ARG A 350 17.09 13.95 51.17
N GLY A 351 15.89 13.71 51.70
CA GLY A 351 15.51 14.03 53.07
C GLY A 351 16.20 13.20 54.17
N GLY A 352 17.04 12.21 53.83
CA GLY A 352 17.77 11.41 54.81
C GLY A 352 17.20 10.01 55.03
N VAL A 353 16.60 9.41 53.99
CA VAL A 353 16.11 8.02 54.07
C VAL A 353 16.93 7.15 53.14
N LEU A 354 17.61 6.15 53.69
CA LEU A 354 18.26 5.08 52.95
C LEU A 354 17.35 3.84 52.97
N SER A 355 17.18 3.18 51.84
CA SER A 355 16.29 2.02 51.74
C SER A 355 16.86 0.95 50.82
N SER A 356 16.43 -0.29 51.04
CA SER A 356 16.71 -1.41 50.16
C SER A 356 15.43 -2.00 49.61
N ARG A 357 15.43 -2.38 48.33
CA ARG A 357 14.46 -3.29 47.73
C ARG A 357 15.16 -4.61 47.44
N LEU A 358 14.77 -5.65 48.15
CA LEU A 358 15.31 -7.00 47.99
C LEU A 358 14.89 -7.59 46.63
N SER A 359 15.55 -8.70 46.25
CA SER A 359 15.24 -9.44 45.02
C SER A 359 13.82 -9.98 44.97
N ASP A 360 13.21 -10.28 46.12
CA ASP A 360 11.79 -10.67 46.24
C ASP A 360 10.79 -9.50 46.11
N GLY A 361 11.30 -8.27 45.93
CA GLY A 361 10.52 -7.05 45.82
C GLY A 361 10.22 -6.34 47.14
N THR A 362 10.58 -6.92 48.29
CA THR A 362 10.37 -6.30 49.60
C THR A 362 11.16 -5.02 49.74
N VAL A 363 10.47 -3.91 50.00
CA VAL A 363 11.08 -2.61 50.30
C VAL A 363 11.18 -2.42 51.82
N ARG A 364 12.35 -2.01 52.31
CA ARG A 364 12.58 -1.66 53.73
C ARG A 364 13.47 -0.45 53.87
N THR A 365 13.20 0.37 54.87
CA THR A 365 14.12 1.42 55.31
C THR A 365 15.29 0.78 56.04
N ILE A 366 16.50 1.27 55.76
CA ILE A 366 17.73 0.87 56.44
C ILE A 366 17.92 1.81 57.63
N ASP A 367 18.03 1.24 58.82
CA ASP A 367 18.38 1.98 60.03
C ASP A 367 19.84 2.45 59.94
N ALA A 368 20.03 3.76 59.82
CA ALA A 368 21.31 4.43 59.65
C ALA A 368 21.26 5.82 60.29
N GLU A 369 22.39 6.25 60.89
CA GLU A 369 22.45 7.51 61.62
C GLU A 369 22.61 8.71 60.66
N PHE A 370 21.56 9.53 60.54
CA PHE A 370 21.55 10.78 59.75
C PHE A 370 21.25 12.03 60.60
N GLY A 371 21.50 11.99 61.91
CA GLY A 371 21.22 13.13 62.81
C GLY A 371 22.07 14.38 62.52
N ASP A 372 23.20 14.20 61.85
CA ASP A 372 24.13 15.23 61.39
C ASP A 372 23.88 15.69 59.93
N LEU A 373 22.82 15.18 59.29
CA LEU A 373 22.56 15.43 57.87
C LEU A 373 22.13 16.89 57.63
N PHE A 374 22.86 17.56 56.74
CA PHE A 374 22.44 18.86 56.21
C PHE A 374 21.57 18.67 54.96
N ALA A 375 20.25 18.62 55.16
CA ALA A 375 19.25 18.51 54.08
C ALA A 375 18.57 19.86 53.82
N ARG A 376 19.14 20.66 52.90
CA ARG A 376 18.60 21.97 52.50
C ARG A 376 18.90 22.23 51.02
N GLY A 377 17.95 22.85 50.32
CA GLY A 377 18.14 23.22 48.91
C GLY A 377 18.33 21.98 48.03
N GLU A 378 19.48 21.88 47.37
CA GLU A 378 19.88 20.74 46.54
C GLU A 378 20.63 19.66 47.33
N THR A 379 21.16 20.01 48.51
CA THR A 379 21.96 19.15 49.39
C THR A 379 21.07 18.31 50.33
N GLY A 380 21.52 17.10 50.65
CA GLY A 380 20.91 16.16 51.59
C GLY A 380 21.62 14.82 51.51
N LEU A 381 20.87 13.72 51.61
CA LEU A 381 21.38 12.38 51.31
C LEU A 381 21.34 12.13 49.80
N MET A 382 22.50 12.07 49.14
CA MET A 382 22.60 12.12 47.68
C MET A 382 23.06 10.78 47.10
N ALA A 383 24.26 10.66 46.54
CA ALA A 383 24.68 9.43 45.88
C ALA A 383 24.82 8.25 46.85
N VAL A 384 24.60 7.05 46.32
CA VAL A 384 24.97 5.79 46.94
C VAL A 384 25.81 4.99 45.95
N ALA A 385 26.88 4.36 46.41
CA ALA A 385 27.70 3.46 45.62
C ALA A 385 28.03 2.19 46.42
N VAL A 386 28.06 1.06 45.73
CA VAL A 386 28.42 -0.24 46.32
C VAL A 386 29.89 -0.53 46.03
N ASP A 387 30.62 -0.99 47.04
CA ASP A 387 32.03 -1.36 46.89
C ASP A 387 32.19 -2.54 45.90
N PRO A 388 33.14 -2.53 44.95
CA PRO A 388 33.37 -3.67 44.06
C PRO A 388 33.66 -4.99 44.81
N ASN A 389 34.18 -4.92 46.04
CA ASN A 389 34.43 -6.09 46.89
C ASN A 389 33.27 -6.38 47.88
N PHE A 390 32.05 -5.90 47.58
CA PHE A 390 30.88 -5.98 48.47
C PHE A 390 30.62 -7.36 49.06
N ILE A 391 30.82 -8.43 48.28
CA ILE A 391 30.62 -9.82 48.72
C ILE A 391 31.45 -10.11 49.99
N SER A 392 32.66 -9.54 50.08
CA SER A 392 33.59 -9.77 51.18
C SER A 392 33.42 -8.78 52.34
N ASN A 393 33.11 -7.51 52.06
CA ASN A 393 33.20 -6.42 53.04
C ASN A 393 31.84 -5.79 53.40
N ARG A 394 30.79 -6.06 52.63
CA ARG A 394 29.45 -5.45 52.72
C ARG A 394 29.50 -3.92 52.83
N ARG A 395 30.45 -3.30 52.12
CA ARG A 395 30.73 -1.87 52.18
C ARG A 395 29.90 -1.11 51.15
N LEU A 396 29.25 -0.04 51.58
CA LEU A 396 28.62 0.94 50.70
C LEU A 396 29.07 2.35 51.09
N TYR A 397 28.90 3.29 50.18
CA TYR A 397 29.30 4.67 50.34
C TYR A 397 28.12 5.57 50.05
N THR A 398 27.89 6.56 50.91
CA THR A 398 26.96 7.66 50.61
C THR A 398 27.72 8.95 50.44
N CYS A 399 27.25 9.81 49.54
CA CYS A 399 27.68 11.19 49.45
C CYS A 399 26.54 12.07 49.98
N GLN A 400 26.81 12.92 50.96
CA GLN A 400 25.76 13.63 51.69
C GLN A 400 26.22 14.97 52.28
N GLY A 401 25.28 15.86 52.59
CA GLY A 401 25.54 17.07 53.35
C GLY A 401 25.71 16.80 54.85
N HIS A 402 26.58 17.56 55.50
CA HIS A 402 26.86 17.47 56.94
C HIS A 402 26.64 18.82 57.64
N ALA A 403 26.21 18.81 58.91
CA ALA A 403 25.81 19.98 59.70
C ALA A 403 26.88 21.09 59.86
N GLY A 404 28.14 20.79 59.56
CA GLY A 404 29.28 21.71 59.50
C GLY A 404 29.36 22.62 58.27
N PRO A 405 28.22 23.07 57.72
CA PRO A 405 27.82 22.87 56.31
C PRO A 405 28.99 22.54 55.37
N GLU A 406 29.17 21.25 55.11
CA GLU A 406 30.02 20.72 54.03
C GLU A 406 29.37 19.50 53.37
N VAL A 407 29.90 19.05 52.24
CA VAL A 407 29.59 17.75 51.63
C VAL A 407 30.64 16.74 52.08
N GLN A 408 30.21 15.51 52.36
CA GLN A 408 31.07 14.41 52.79
C GLN A 408 30.72 13.11 52.08
N VAL A 409 31.72 12.25 51.91
CA VAL A 409 31.52 10.82 51.61
C VAL A 409 31.66 10.04 52.90
N ILE A 410 30.64 9.25 53.22
CA ILE A 410 30.61 8.35 54.39
C ILE A 410 30.69 6.91 53.91
N ALA A 411 31.54 6.11 54.55
CA ALA A 411 31.60 4.67 54.32
C ALA A 411 30.78 3.93 55.39
N TRP A 412 30.05 2.91 54.97
CA TRP A 412 29.13 2.13 55.81
C TRP A 412 29.38 0.63 55.67
N THR A 413 29.13 -0.15 56.72
CA THR A 413 28.91 -1.60 56.61
C THR A 413 27.42 -1.87 56.73
N ILE A 414 26.82 -2.54 55.73
CA ILE A 414 25.42 -2.96 55.78
C ILE A 414 25.29 -4.38 56.31
N ASN A 415 24.32 -4.63 57.19
CA ASN A 415 24.08 -5.97 57.73
C ASN A 415 23.55 -6.94 56.66
N ALA A 416 23.62 -8.25 56.92
CA ALA A 416 23.19 -9.29 55.97
C ALA A 416 21.72 -9.17 55.55
N ALA A 417 20.86 -8.62 56.42
CA ALA A 417 19.44 -8.46 56.19
C ALA A 417 19.04 -7.17 55.45
N TYR A 418 20.01 -6.33 55.07
CA TYR A 418 19.75 -5.01 54.45
C TYR A 418 18.79 -4.13 55.28
N SER A 419 18.87 -4.21 56.60
CA SER A 419 17.96 -3.50 57.51
C SER A 419 18.67 -2.47 58.38
N ALA A 420 20.00 -2.52 58.48
CA ALA A 420 20.78 -1.57 59.26
C ALA A 420 22.16 -1.36 58.61
N ALA A 421 22.68 -0.15 58.71
CA ALA A 421 24.01 0.21 58.24
C ALA A 421 24.76 1.03 59.31
N THR A 422 26.03 0.70 59.55
CA THR A 422 26.88 1.36 60.54
C THR A 422 28.02 2.11 59.86
N ARG A 423 28.28 3.35 60.27
CA ARG A 423 29.40 4.15 59.76
C ARG A 423 30.73 3.50 60.14
N VAL A 424 31.70 3.55 59.23
CA VAL A 424 33.05 2.98 59.45
C VAL A 424 34.19 3.94 59.12
N ALA A 425 33.94 4.95 58.28
CA ALA A 425 34.84 6.06 58.00
C ALA A 425 33.96 7.29 57.78
N ASP A 426 34.07 8.22 58.71
CA ASP A 426 33.14 9.33 58.90
C ASP A 426 33.90 10.62 59.25
N PRO A 427 34.24 11.45 58.26
CA PRO A 427 34.09 11.21 56.83
C PRO A 427 35.20 10.32 56.26
N LEU A 428 34.90 9.55 55.22
CA LEU A 428 35.92 8.99 54.32
C LEU A 428 36.60 10.11 53.53
N VAL A 429 35.79 11.02 52.97
CA VAL A 429 36.26 12.24 52.32
C VAL A 429 35.41 13.40 52.81
N GLY A 430 36.01 14.35 53.53
CA GLY A 430 35.40 15.63 53.92
C GLY A 430 36.14 16.82 53.32
N GLY A 431 35.76 18.03 53.72
CA GLY A 431 36.35 19.28 53.23
C GLY A 431 35.80 19.75 51.87
N MET A 432 34.71 19.16 51.38
CA MET A 432 34.05 19.62 50.16
C MET A 432 33.06 20.73 50.52
N PRO A 433 33.21 21.96 50.00
CA PRO A 433 32.36 23.07 50.42
C PRO A 433 30.89 22.87 50.01
N THR A 434 29.97 23.42 50.79
CA THR A 434 28.55 23.59 50.39
C THR A 434 28.10 25.01 50.71
N ALA A 435 27.18 25.54 49.91
CA ALA A 435 26.56 26.82 50.19
C ALA A 435 25.66 26.70 51.44
N ALA A 436 25.48 27.79 52.19
CA ALA A 436 24.49 27.84 53.27
C ALA A 436 23.05 27.59 52.77
N SER A 437 22.76 27.89 51.51
CA SER A 437 21.50 27.58 50.83
C SER A 437 21.37 26.10 50.43
N GLY A 438 22.47 25.34 50.47
CA GLY A 438 22.58 23.98 49.94
C GLY A 438 22.57 23.91 48.42
N ARG A 439 23.00 24.97 47.75
CA ARG A 439 23.12 25.04 46.28
C ARG A 439 24.48 24.50 45.83
N HIS A 440 24.49 23.75 44.72
CA HIS A 440 25.67 23.19 44.06
C HIS A 440 26.52 22.28 44.96
N GLY A 441 25.88 21.26 45.53
CA GLY A 441 26.57 20.21 46.27
C GLY A 441 27.24 19.14 45.39
N GLY A 442 26.88 19.04 44.10
CA GLY A 442 27.30 17.95 43.21
C GLY A 442 26.94 16.58 43.80
N CYS A 443 27.97 15.83 44.22
CA CYS A 443 27.90 14.67 45.09
C CYS A 443 27.50 13.34 44.40
N ARG A 444 27.97 13.10 43.17
CA ARG A 444 27.83 11.80 42.50
C ARG A 444 29.02 10.89 42.81
N LEU A 445 28.75 9.60 43.04
CA LEU A 445 29.75 8.56 43.27
C LEU A 445 29.74 7.53 42.15
N ARG A 446 30.91 7.14 41.64
CA ARG A 446 31.06 5.96 40.75
C ARG A 446 32.41 5.29 40.96
N PHE A 447 32.46 3.98 40.81
CA PHE A 447 33.73 3.24 40.77
C PHE A 447 34.27 3.21 39.34
N GLY A 448 35.58 3.42 39.21
CA GLY A 448 36.30 3.18 37.96
C GLY A 448 36.75 1.72 37.84
N PRO A 449 37.26 1.30 36.66
CA PRO A 449 37.71 -0.08 36.43
C PRO A 449 38.92 -0.47 37.30
N GLU A 450 39.67 0.52 37.78
CA GLU A 450 40.82 0.35 38.68
C GLU A 450 40.42 0.19 40.16
N GLY A 451 39.13 0.22 40.49
CA GLY A 451 38.63 0.09 41.86
C GLY A 451 38.68 1.37 42.71
N TYR A 452 39.14 2.50 42.16
CA TYR A 452 39.06 3.80 42.82
C TYR A 452 37.65 4.37 42.81
N LEU A 453 37.30 5.08 43.88
CA LEU A 453 36.04 5.82 44.00
C LEU A 453 36.19 7.22 43.39
N TRP A 454 35.36 7.53 42.42
CA TRP A 454 35.25 8.84 41.79
C TRP A 454 34.13 9.63 42.43
N ILE A 455 34.39 10.91 42.70
CA ILE A 455 33.49 11.80 43.43
C ILE A 455 33.35 13.09 42.64
N ALA A 456 32.15 13.37 42.17
CA ALA A 456 31.82 14.63 41.52
C ALA A 456 31.37 15.66 42.56
N THR A 457 31.82 16.90 42.45
CA THR A 457 31.50 17.97 43.41
C THR A 457 31.00 19.22 42.70
N GLY A 458 30.19 20.01 43.41
CA GLY A 458 29.78 21.33 42.95
C GLY A 458 30.61 22.45 43.58
N ASP A 459 30.49 23.64 43.02
CA ASP A 459 31.26 24.82 43.38
C ASP A 459 30.73 25.58 44.61
N ALA A 460 29.68 25.07 45.25
CA ALA A 460 29.02 25.68 46.40
C ALA A 460 28.53 27.12 46.15
N ALA A 461 28.25 27.48 44.89
CA ALA A 461 27.96 28.84 44.46
C ALA A 461 29.02 29.87 44.90
N ALA A 462 30.30 29.45 44.96
CA ALA A 462 31.41 30.26 45.44
C ALA A 462 32.42 30.54 44.32
N GLY A 463 32.57 31.82 43.99
CA GLY A 463 33.33 32.33 42.84
C GLY A 463 34.65 31.63 42.52
N ARG A 464 35.54 31.57 43.51
CA ARG A 464 36.93 31.10 43.34
C ARG A 464 37.07 29.58 43.39
N VAL A 465 36.06 28.88 43.91
CA VAL A 465 36.15 27.44 44.24
C VAL A 465 36.44 26.56 43.02
N PRO A 466 35.81 26.73 41.84
CA PRO A 466 36.06 25.88 40.67
C PRO A 466 37.54 25.84 40.25
N GLN A 467 38.20 26.99 40.22
CA GLN A 467 39.58 27.16 39.76
C GLN A 467 40.63 26.97 40.87
N ASP A 468 40.25 27.05 42.15
CA ASP A 468 41.15 26.83 43.28
C ASP A 468 41.41 25.34 43.51
N LEU A 469 42.64 24.89 43.26
CA LEU A 469 43.06 23.50 43.45
C LEU A 469 43.16 23.10 44.93
N THR A 470 43.31 24.06 45.86
CA THR A 470 43.34 23.77 47.29
C THR A 470 41.95 23.48 47.87
N SER A 471 40.89 23.78 47.10
CA SER A 471 39.51 23.42 47.40
C SER A 471 39.08 22.14 46.69
N LEU A 472 38.20 21.37 47.33
CA LEU A 472 37.60 20.17 46.73
C LEU A 472 36.26 20.43 46.03
N GLY A 473 35.77 21.68 46.00
CA GLY A 473 34.54 22.06 45.30
C GLY A 473 34.77 22.39 43.82
N GLY A 474 33.79 22.11 42.98
CA GLY A 474 33.88 22.30 41.52
C GLY A 474 34.94 21.41 40.88
N LYS A 475 35.03 20.16 41.34
CA LYS A 475 36.04 19.17 40.96
C LYS A 475 35.39 17.84 40.57
N VAL A 476 36.17 17.00 39.89
CA VAL A 476 36.01 15.55 40.01
C VAL A 476 37.23 15.01 40.75
N LEU A 477 36.98 14.25 41.83
CA LEU A 477 37.99 13.63 42.67
C LEU A 477 38.11 12.14 42.34
N ARG A 478 39.28 11.56 42.61
CA ARG A 478 39.51 10.11 42.52
C ARG A 478 40.31 9.64 43.73
N VAL A 479 39.71 8.78 44.54
CA VAL A 479 40.26 8.37 45.85
C VAL A 479 40.27 6.86 46.01
N ASP A 480 41.15 6.39 46.87
CA ASP A 480 41.12 5.05 47.43
C ASP A 480 39.91 4.91 48.36
N ALA A 481 39.04 3.94 48.10
CA ALA A 481 37.78 3.80 48.81
C ALA A 481 37.94 3.29 50.25
N SER A 482 39.10 2.72 50.60
CA SER A 482 39.38 2.22 51.95
C SER A 482 39.95 3.29 52.89
N THR A 483 40.68 4.27 52.33
CA THR A 483 41.41 5.28 53.12
C THR A 483 40.94 6.71 52.88
N GLY A 484 40.25 6.99 51.76
CA GLY A 484 39.93 8.34 51.32
C GLY A 484 41.15 9.14 50.83
N ALA A 485 42.32 8.50 50.70
CA ALA A 485 43.51 9.11 50.12
C ALA A 485 43.35 9.27 48.60
N GLY A 486 44.03 10.25 48.02
CA GLY A 486 44.06 10.42 46.57
C GLY A 486 44.73 9.23 45.87
N ALA A 487 44.22 8.83 44.70
CA ALA A 487 44.88 7.79 43.91
C ALA A 487 46.32 8.21 43.56
N PRO A 488 47.33 7.32 43.63
CA PRO A 488 48.73 7.68 43.40
C PRO A 488 49.03 8.29 42.03
N THR A 489 48.21 7.97 41.03
CA THR A 489 48.32 8.48 39.66
C THR A 489 47.52 9.76 39.42
N ASN A 490 47.00 10.40 40.47
CA ASN A 490 46.35 11.70 40.34
C ASN A 490 47.35 12.80 39.98
N PRO A 491 46.91 13.80 39.20
CA PRO A 491 47.79 14.78 38.56
C PRO A 491 48.40 15.83 39.51
N PHE A 492 47.79 16.10 40.67
CA PHE A 492 48.17 17.22 41.52
C PHE A 492 48.73 16.76 42.87
N ALA A 493 50.06 16.81 43.02
CA ALA A 493 50.71 16.43 44.27
C ALA A 493 50.28 17.27 45.49
N SER A 494 50.02 18.57 45.29
CA SER A 494 49.53 19.49 46.33
C SER A 494 48.04 19.31 46.65
N SER A 495 47.31 18.54 45.83
CA SER A 495 45.87 18.34 45.95
C SER A 495 45.55 16.90 45.54
N PRO A 496 46.04 15.91 46.31
CA PRO A 496 46.21 14.53 45.83
C PRO A 496 44.89 13.86 45.44
N ARG A 497 43.74 14.36 45.91
CA ARG A 497 42.42 13.81 45.58
C ARG A 497 41.86 14.34 44.26
N VAL A 498 42.31 15.50 43.78
CA VAL A 498 41.73 16.17 42.60
C VAL A 498 42.20 15.47 41.32
N TYR A 499 41.23 15.10 40.47
CA TYR A 499 41.48 14.54 39.14
C TYR A 499 41.29 15.59 38.04
N THR A 500 40.17 16.32 38.07
CA THR A 500 39.88 17.46 37.19
C THR A 500 39.27 18.63 37.96
N TYR A 501 39.33 19.83 37.38
CA TYR A 501 38.86 21.06 38.02
C TYR A 501 38.20 22.00 37.02
N GLY A 502 37.66 23.13 37.50
CA GLY A 502 36.93 24.08 36.68
C GLY A 502 35.52 23.62 36.34
N HIS A 503 34.88 22.91 37.28
CA HIS A 503 33.47 22.51 37.18
C HIS A 503 32.60 23.43 38.06
N ARG A 504 31.35 23.64 37.66
CA ARG A 504 30.26 24.32 38.37
C ARG A 504 29.46 23.40 39.29
N ASN A 505 28.80 22.37 38.78
CA ASN A 505 27.92 21.47 39.55
C ASN A 505 27.69 20.12 38.87
N VAL A 506 28.69 19.24 38.92
CA VAL A 506 28.61 17.90 38.35
C VAL A 506 27.58 17.03 39.09
N GLN A 507 26.53 16.60 38.38
CA GLN A 507 25.44 15.78 38.93
C GLN A 507 25.51 14.31 38.52
N GLY A 508 26.27 13.99 37.46
CA GLY A 508 26.43 12.65 36.92
C GLY A 508 27.89 12.29 36.65
N LEU A 509 28.20 11.02 36.85
CA LEU A 509 29.44 10.38 36.44
C LEU A 509 29.05 9.09 35.73
N ALA A 510 29.60 8.86 34.54
CA ALA A 510 29.31 7.67 33.74
C ALA A 510 30.62 7.07 33.24
N LEU A 511 30.90 5.83 33.64
CA LEU A 511 31.99 5.05 33.08
C LEU A 511 31.49 4.38 31.80
N ARG A 512 32.21 4.54 30.69
CA ARG A 512 31.93 3.74 29.49
C ARG A 512 32.49 2.33 29.69
N SER A 513 31.61 1.33 29.67
CA SER A 513 31.94 -0.08 29.89
C SER A 513 33.12 -0.56 29.05
N GLY A 514 33.94 -1.45 29.60
CA GLY A 514 35.13 -1.99 28.94
C GLY A 514 36.28 -0.99 28.73
N THR A 515 36.16 0.25 29.18
CA THR A 515 37.19 1.30 29.02
C THR A 515 37.53 2.00 30.35
N SER A 516 38.52 2.89 30.31
CA SER A 516 38.82 3.83 31.40
C SER A 516 38.22 5.23 31.19
N GLN A 517 37.30 5.39 30.23
CA GLN A 517 36.69 6.68 29.92
C GLN A 517 35.61 7.04 30.94
N MET A 518 35.95 7.91 31.89
CA MET A 518 35.00 8.52 32.81
C MET A 518 34.43 9.80 32.19
N TRP A 519 33.11 9.95 32.25
CA TRP A 519 32.39 11.11 31.74
C TRP A 519 31.71 11.84 32.90
N SER A 520 31.63 13.17 32.84
CA SER A 520 30.78 13.97 33.73
C SER A 520 29.58 14.54 33.00
N VAL A 521 28.48 14.68 33.74
CA VAL A 521 27.22 15.31 33.31
C VAL A 521 26.90 16.42 34.30
N GLU A 522 26.72 17.63 33.80
CA GLU A 522 26.83 18.82 34.62
C GLU A 522 25.87 19.95 34.26
N HIS A 523 25.38 20.64 35.28
CA HIS A 523 24.53 21.82 35.14
C HIS A 523 25.31 23.08 34.76
N GLY A 524 24.91 23.67 33.64
CA GLY A 524 25.26 25.03 33.26
C GLY A 524 24.55 26.11 34.08
N PRO A 525 24.87 27.39 33.87
CA PRO A 525 24.16 28.51 34.46
C PRO A 525 22.71 28.63 33.95
N ARG A 526 22.42 29.54 33.01
CA ARG A 526 21.11 29.66 32.34
C ARG A 526 21.11 29.03 30.95
N VAL A 527 22.29 28.66 30.49
CA VAL A 527 22.65 28.05 29.22
C VAL A 527 23.70 26.96 29.51
N ASP A 528 23.99 26.13 28.52
CA ASP A 528 25.15 25.25 28.47
C ASP A 528 25.24 24.24 29.63
N ASP A 529 24.25 23.36 29.77
CA ASP A 529 24.53 22.09 30.45
C ASP A 529 25.52 21.27 29.61
N GLU A 530 26.50 20.64 30.25
CA GLU A 530 27.62 20.02 29.55
C GLU A 530 27.74 18.52 29.85
N ILE A 531 28.20 17.79 28.83
CA ILE A 531 28.70 16.41 28.94
C ILE A 531 30.18 16.42 28.56
N ASN A 532 31.02 15.93 29.47
CA ASN A 532 32.46 16.11 29.42
C ASN A 532 33.18 14.76 29.50
N LEU A 533 34.11 14.49 28.60
CA LEU A 533 35.05 13.36 28.71
C LEU A 533 36.21 13.77 29.63
N LEU A 534 36.38 13.06 30.76
CA LEU A 534 37.33 13.45 31.79
C LEU A 534 38.77 13.04 31.46
N ALA A 535 39.68 14.02 31.46
CA ALA A 535 41.10 13.81 31.23
C ALA A 535 41.93 14.28 32.44
N PRO A 536 42.98 13.54 32.86
CA PRO A 536 43.70 13.82 34.09
C PRO A 536 44.34 15.21 34.06
N GLY A 537 44.09 16.00 35.10
CA GLY A 537 44.72 17.30 35.34
C GLY A 537 44.13 18.44 34.51
N ARG A 538 43.08 18.19 33.74
CA ARG A 538 42.48 19.18 32.85
C ARG A 538 41.49 20.12 33.56
N ASN A 539 41.44 21.34 33.05
CA ASN A 539 40.50 22.40 33.41
C ASN A 539 39.27 22.34 32.49
N TYR A 540 38.07 22.46 33.04
CA TYR A 540 36.81 22.52 32.28
C TYR A 540 36.23 23.94 32.18
N GLY A 541 37.01 24.94 32.60
CA GLY A 541 36.82 26.33 32.16
C GLY A 541 35.85 27.18 32.98
N TRP A 542 35.04 26.60 33.88
CA TRP A 542 34.10 27.40 34.67
C TRP A 542 34.83 28.32 35.65
N ASP A 543 34.60 29.63 35.52
CA ASP A 543 35.14 30.65 36.42
C ASP A 543 34.18 31.86 36.59
N PRO A 544 33.33 31.83 37.62
CA PRO A 544 32.33 32.87 37.86
C PRO A 544 32.87 34.15 38.52
N VAL A 545 34.20 34.36 38.58
CA VAL A 545 34.82 35.57 39.16
C VAL A 545 34.70 36.78 38.21
N PRO A 546 34.45 38.01 38.72
CA PRO A 546 34.32 38.41 40.13
C PRO A 546 32.96 38.09 40.74
N GLY A 547 32.96 37.68 42.02
CA GLY A 547 31.75 37.26 42.72
C GLY A 547 31.29 35.87 42.28
N TYR A 548 29.98 35.66 42.20
CA TYR A 548 29.37 34.48 41.57
C TYR A 548 28.57 34.90 40.34
N ASN A 549 29.27 35.19 39.25
CA ASN A 549 28.70 35.69 38.00
C ASN A 549 28.24 34.54 37.09
N GLU A 550 26.95 34.28 37.04
CA GLU A 550 26.36 33.24 36.16
C GLU A 550 26.21 33.65 34.69
N ARG A 551 26.76 34.80 34.29
CA ARG A 551 26.73 35.27 32.90
C ARG A 551 28.01 34.94 32.12
N VAL A 552 29.01 34.35 32.78
CA VAL A 552 30.23 33.88 32.12
C VAL A 552 29.93 32.60 31.32
N PRO A 553 30.72 32.30 30.28
CA PRO A 553 30.64 31.00 29.58
C PRO A 553 30.85 29.84 30.56
N MET A 554 30.19 28.70 30.29
CA MET A 554 30.40 27.49 31.08
C MET A 554 31.84 26.98 30.91
N THR A 555 32.28 26.82 29.66
CA THR A 555 33.68 26.63 29.28
C THR A 555 34.28 27.92 28.70
N ASP A 556 35.05 28.68 29.50
CA ASP A 556 35.68 29.94 29.06
C ASP A 556 37.05 29.72 28.39
N LEU A 557 37.03 29.41 27.08
CA LEU A 557 38.24 29.23 26.26
C LEU A 557 39.02 30.52 26.00
N VAL A 558 38.39 31.69 26.19
CA VAL A 558 39.08 32.98 26.03
C VAL A 558 40.01 33.20 27.22
N LYS A 559 39.50 32.93 28.42
CA LYS A 559 40.26 33.04 29.67
C LYS A 559 41.22 31.86 29.88
N PHE A 560 40.81 30.66 29.48
CA PHE A 560 41.59 29.44 29.60
C PHE A 560 41.69 28.74 28.23
N PRO A 561 42.62 29.14 27.37
CA PRO A 561 42.77 28.54 26.02
C PRO A 561 43.02 27.03 26.01
N ASP A 562 43.57 26.48 27.11
CA ASP A 562 43.85 25.06 27.27
C ASP A 562 42.73 24.30 28.03
N ALA A 563 41.61 24.96 28.33
CA ALA A 563 40.45 24.28 28.91
C ALA A 563 39.87 23.27 27.92
N VAL A 564 39.30 22.20 28.46
CA VAL A 564 38.71 21.12 27.65
C VAL A 564 37.30 21.52 27.29
N GLU A 565 37.05 21.61 25.98
CA GLU A 565 35.70 21.80 25.45
C GLU A 565 34.78 20.63 25.80
N ALA A 566 33.53 20.98 26.11
CA ALA A 566 32.50 19.99 26.29
C ALA A 566 32.27 19.16 25.04
N LYS A 567 32.06 17.86 25.22
CA LYS A 567 31.72 16.97 24.11
C LYS A 567 30.31 17.24 23.61
N TRP A 568 29.43 17.70 24.49
CA TRP A 568 28.11 18.20 24.15
C TRP A 568 27.73 19.36 25.09
N SER A 569 27.05 20.36 24.55
CA SER A 569 26.42 21.46 25.31
C SER A 569 24.95 21.61 24.92
N SER A 570 24.09 21.90 25.89
CA SER A 570 22.66 22.16 25.64
C SER A 570 22.40 23.47 24.88
N GLY A 571 23.36 24.41 24.88
CA GLY A 571 23.09 25.78 24.48
C GLY A 571 22.01 26.44 25.36
N SER A 572 21.21 27.32 24.76
CA SER A 572 20.06 27.94 25.42
C SER A 572 18.76 27.20 25.09
N PRO A 573 17.95 26.77 26.07
CA PRO A 573 18.11 26.95 27.52
C PRO A 573 18.83 25.78 28.21
N THR A 574 19.24 25.98 29.47
CA THR A 574 19.56 24.88 30.41
C THR A 574 18.39 23.89 30.54
N LEU A 575 18.69 22.59 30.43
CA LEU A 575 17.80 21.42 30.57
C LEU A 575 17.81 20.83 32.00
N ALA A 576 18.83 21.19 32.79
CA ALA A 576 19.21 20.63 34.08
C ALA A 576 19.52 19.12 34.02
N THR A 577 20.59 18.78 33.32
CA THR A 577 21.12 17.40 33.20
C THR A 577 21.62 16.83 34.54
N SER A 578 21.28 15.59 34.85
CA SER A 578 21.52 15.02 36.17
C SER A 578 22.40 13.77 36.14
N GLY A 579 21.87 12.60 36.50
CA GLY A 579 22.60 11.35 36.38
C GLY A 579 22.77 10.91 34.93
N GLY A 580 23.86 10.18 34.66
CA GLY A 580 24.12 9.54 33.38
C GLY A 580 24.64 8.11 33.55
N ILE A 581 24.32 7.23 32.62
CA ILE A 581 24.83 5.84 32.56
C ILE A 581 24.88 5.37 31.11
N PHE A 582 25.91 4.61 30.72
CA PHE A 582 25.92 3.97 29.40
C PHE A 582 24.99 2.76 29.41
N LEU A 583 24.20 2.60 28.35
CA LEU A 583 23.38 1.41 28.14
C LEU A 583 24.29 0.22 27.78
N GLU A 584 24.03 -0.92 28.40
CA GLU A 584 24.84 -2.14 28.25
C GLU A 584 23.94 -3.35 28.04
N GLY A 585 24.31 -4.19 27.07
CA GLY A 585 23.64 -5.43 26.74
C GLY A 585 22.89 -5.36 25.41
N GLU A 586 22.96 -6.47 24.68
CA GLU A 586 22.40 -6.64 23.34
C GLU A 586 20.92 -6.25 23.29
N GLN A 587 20.15 -6.47 24.36
CA GLN A 587 18.72 -6.14 24.43
C GLN A 587 18.37 -4.68 24.09
N TRP A 588 19.34 -3.76 24.18
CA TRP A 588 19.15 -2.35 23.82
C TRP A 588 19.27 -2.08 22.31
N GLY A 589 19.58 -3.08 21.48
CA GLY A 589 19.69 -2.97 20.04
C GLY A 589 20.58 -1.80 19.59
N ILE A 590 20.07 -0.98 18.68
CA ILE A 590 20.78 0.21 18.17
C ILE A 590 21.09 1.28 19.25
N TRP A 591 20.47 1.18 20.43
CA TRP A 591 20.75 2.04 21.58
C TRP A 591 21.86 1.51 22.49
N GLU A 592 22.37 0.30 22.28
CA GLU A 592 23.51 -0.22 23.03
C GLU A 592 24.71 0.76 22.96
N GLY A 593 25.34 0.99 24.11
CA GLY A 593 26.48 1.89 24.25
C GLY A 593 26.15 3.39 24.12
N ARG A 594 24.88 3.79 24.01
CA ARG A 594 24.49 5.21 24.15
C ARG A 594 24.51 5.62 25.62
N LEU A 595 24.84 6.89 25.89
CA LEU A 595 24.81 7.47 27.23
C LEU A 595 23.40 7.97 27.54
N ALA A 596 22.69 7.27 28.42
CA ALA A 596 21.40 7.71 28.93
C ALA A 596 21.59 8.80 29.99
N VAL A 597 20.97 9.98 29.81
CA VAL A 597 21.05 11.13 30.72
C VAL A 597 19.63 11.57 31.09
N ALA A 598 19.37 11.62 32.40
CA ALA A 598 18.12 12.15 32.93
C ALA A 598 18.16 13.68 33.02
N THR A 599 17.09 14.34 32.62
CA THR A 599 16.95 15.80 32.74
C THR A 599 15.86 16.18 33.74
N LEU A 600 16.21 17.14 34.60
CA LEU A 600 15.36 17.61 35.68
C LEU A 600 14.37 18.66 35.20
N LYS A 601 14.83 19.73 34.54
CA LYS A 601 13.96 20.84 34.13
C LYS A 601 13.23 20.50 32.83
N ASP A 602 13.96 19.87 31.91
CA ASP A 602 13.41 19.41 30.63
C ASP A 602 12.49 18.19 30.78
N SER A 603 12.60 17.43 31.89
CA SER A 603 11.69 16.32 32.25
C SER A 603 11.71 15.18 31.22
N LYS A 604 12.90 14.84 30.72
CA LYS A 604 13.10 13.82 29.69
C LYS A 604 14.24 12.86 30.03
N LEU A 605 14.18 11.65 29.48
CA LEU A 605 15.37 10.81 29.32
C LEU A 605 15.91 11.01 27.91
N ARG A 606 17.21 11.32 27.81
CA ARG A 606 17.90 11.53 26.53
C ARG A 606 19.01 10.51 26.37
N LEU A 607 19.15 9.94 25.18
CA LEU A 607 20.26 9.05 24.83
C LEU A 607 21.23 9.82 23.95
N PHE A 608 22.48 9.87 24.38
CA PHE A 608 23.55 10.56 23.70
C PHE A 608 24.49 9.57 23.03
N GLU A 609 24.85 9.90 21.80
CA GLU A 609 25.77 9.12 21.02
C GLU A 609 27.13 9.82 20.93
N PHE A 610 28.19 9.07 21.25
CA PHE A 610 29.55 9.52 21.10
C PHE A 610 30.39 8.43 20.43
N THR A 611 31.33 8.83 19.58
CA THR A 611 32.34 7.94 18.98
C THR A 611 33.25 7.32 20.06
N PRO A 612 34.07 6.31 19.72
CA PRO A 612 35.05 5.73 20.64
C PRO A 612 36.04 6.75 21.23
N ASP A 613 36.46 7.75 20.44
CA ASP A 613 37.31 8.87 20.87
C ASP A 613 36.54 10.01 21.55
N GLY A 614 35.21 9.91 21.62
CA GLY A 614 34.33 10.77 22.40
C GLY A 614 33.84 12.02 21.68
N ALA A 615 33.86 12.05 20.34
CA ALA A 615 33.17 13.08 19.57
C ALA A 615 31.65 12.85 19.62
N PHE A 616 30.86 13.91 19.75
CA PHE A 616 29.40 13.83 19.73
C PHE A 616 28.89 13.54 18.32
N VAL A 617 27.93 12.62 18.22
CA VAL A 617 27.34 12.18 16.95
C VAL A 617 25.89 12.65 16.89
N SER A 618 25.06 12.19 17.84
CA SER A 618 23.62 12.41 17.82
C SER A 618 23.04 12.35 19.24
N GLN A 619 21.81 12.83 19.39
CA GLN A 619 21.01 12.60 20.59
C GLN A 619 19.56 12.29 20.21
N VAL A 620 18.89 11.47 21.01
CA VAL A 620 17.46 11.20 20.88
C VAL A 620 16.76 11.33 22.23
N VAL A 621 15.48 11.70 22.19
CA VAL A 621 14.60 11.68 23.37
C VAL A 621 13.90 10.34 23.40
N VAL A 622 13.86 9.69 24.56
CA VAL A 622 13.11 8.44 24.75
C VAL A 622 11.62 8.76 24.83
N PRO A 623 10.79 8.33 23.87
CA PRO A 623 9.38 8.76 23.78
C PRO A 623 8.54 8.46 25.02
N GLU A 624 8.71 7.27 25.60
CA GLU A 624 8.02 6.80 26.81
C GLU A 624 8.44 7.57 28.07
N LEU A 625 9.48 8.40 27.97
CA LEU A 625 10.00 9.22 29.06
C LEU A 625 10.05 10.69 28.67
N ASP A 626 9.27 11.12 27.67
CA ASP A 626 9.12 12.53 27.29
C ASP A 626 8.01 13.20 28.11
N GLY A 627 8.37 13.77 29.26
CA GLY A 627 7.47 14.55 30.10
C GLY A 627 6.47 13.75 30.93
N GLU A 628 6.24 12.47 30.62
CA GLU A 628 5.22 11.62 31.27
C GLU A 628 5.39 11.53 32.80
N PHE A 629 6.62 11.39 33.27
CA PHE A 629 6.93 11.20 34.69
C PHE A 629 7.45 12.47 35.38
N GLY A 630 7.45 13.59 34.67
CA GLY A 630 8.04 14.85 35.12
C GLY A 630 9.56 14.78 35.26
N ARG A 631 10.09 15.38 36.31
CA ARG A 631 11.54 15.59 36.49
C ARG A 631 12.24 14.25 36.70
N LEU A 632 13.21 13.90 35.87
CA LEU A 632 14.03 12.69 36.02
C LEU A 632 15.39 13.03 36.65
N ARG A 633 15.95 12.14 37.49
CA ARG A 633 17.18 12.42 38.25
C ARG A 633 18.32 11.42 38.06
N THR A 634 18.09 10.12 38.18
CA THR A 634 19.17 9.15 38.08
C THR A 634 18.76 7.99 37.21
N PRO A 635 19.39 7.79 36.04
CA PRO A 635 19.40 6.53 35.33
C PRO A 635 20.51 5.61 35.88
N MET A 636 20.22 4.31 36.00
CA MET A 636 21.15 3.28 36.45
C MET A 636 20.81 1.95 35.79
N VAL A 637 21.78 1.26 35.19
CA VAL A 637 21.57 -0.10 34.66
C VAL A 637 21.64 -1.10 35.81
N GLY A 638 20.64 -1.97 35.91
CA GLY A 638 20.58 -3.04 36.90
C GLY A 638 21.27 -4.32 36.42
N PRO A 639 21.48 -5.30 37.33
CA PRO A 639 22.11 -6.57 36.99
C PRO A 639 21.28 -7.45 36.04
N ASP A 640 20.00 -7.13 35.86
CA ASP A 640 19.11 -7.75 34.89
C ASP A 640 19.18 -7.09 33.50
N GLY A 641 20.10 -6.13 33.30
CA GLY A 641 20.25 -5.41 32.04
C GLY A 641 19.18 -4.32 31.78
N ALA A 642 18.21 -4.18 32.67
CA ALA A 642 17.17 -3.15 32.59
C ALA A 642 17.72 -1.78 33.04
N LEU A 643 17.13 -0.71 32.52
CA LEU A 643 17.43 0.65 32.94
C LEU A 643 16.47 1.06 34.05
N TYR A 644 16.99 1.62 35.13
CA TYR A 644 16.20 2.11 36.26
C TYR A 644 16.33 3.61 36.36
N VAL A 645 15.21 4.32 36.52
CA VAL A 645 15.20 5.79 36.55
C VAL A 645 14.46 6.31 37.78
N THR A 646 15.08 7.22 38.52
CA THR A 646 14.39 7.96 39.61
C THR A 646 13.72 9.24 39.12
N THR A 647 12.54 9.56 39.65
CA THR A 647 11.90 10.88 39.47
C THR A 647 12.25 11.84 40.60
N SER A 648 12.04 13.15 40.42
CA SER A 648 12.43 14.20 41.38
C SER A 648 11.47 15.41 41.37
N ASN A 649 10.18 15.13 41.47
CA ASN A 649 9.06 16.08 41.44
C ASN A 649 8.79 16.78 42.78
N GLY A 650 9.41 16.30 43.87
CA GLY A 650 9.29 16.92 45.20
C GLY A 650 8.32 16.18 46.14
N GLY A 651 7.72 15.08 45.68
CA GLY A 651 6.80 14.23 46.41
C GLY A 651 6.02 13.32 45.46
N GLY A 652 5.62 12.13 45.92
CA GLY A 652 4.97 11.12 45.05
C GLY A 652 5.91 10.53 44.00
N ASP A 653 7.22 10.67 44.22
CA ASP A 653 8.25 10.24 43.30
C ASP A 653 8.34 8.71 43.20
N ARG A 654 8.97 8.25 42.12
CA ARG A 654 8.99 6.86 41.70
C ARG A 654 10.40 6.39 41.36
N ILE A 655 10.58 5.09 41.45
CA ILE A 655 11.66 4.36 40.75
C ILE A 655 10.99 3.59 39.63
N LEU A 656 11.40 3.90 38.40
CA LEU A 656 10.93 3.26 37.18
C LEU A 656 11.91 2.15 36.78
N ARG A 657 11.41 1.08 36.18
CA ARG A 657 12.19 0.04 35.48
C ARG A 657 11.78 0.03 34.03
N ILE A 658 12.76 0.13 33.15
CA ILE A 658 12.62 0.27 31.72
C ILE A 658 13.31 -0.93 31.07
N THR A 659 12.56 -1.68 30.29
CA THR A 659 13.05 -2.84 29.55
C THR A 659 12.67 -2.72 28.09
N PRO A 660 13.60 -2.99 27.17
CA PRO A 660 13.27 -3.25 25.77
C PRO A 660 12.22 -4.36 25.68
N GLU A 661 11.13 -4.12 24.97
CA GLU A 661 10.25 -5.18 24.53
C GLU A 661 10.94 -5.88 23.36
N LEU A 662 11.37 -7.13 23.58
CA LEU A 662 11.84 -7.95 22.48
C LEU A 662 10.64 -8.14 21.55
N THR A 663 10.76 -7.66 20.31
CA THR A 663 9.87 -8.02 19.20
C THR A 663 10.11 -9.48 18.81
N THR A 664 9.86 -10.40 19.74
CA THR A 664 9.68 -11.80 19.41
C THR A 664 8.23 -12.01 19.00
N ALA A 665 8.02 -12.84 17.98
CA ALA A 665 6.76 -13.47 17.63
C ALA A 665 5.87 -13.76 18.87
N PRO A 666 4.52 -13.71 18.73
CA PRO A 666 3.57 -13.63 19.83
C PRO A 666 3.86 -14.65 20.94
N PRO A 667 3.67 -14.28 22.23
CA PRO A 667 4.07 -15.10 23.35
C PRO A 667 3.38 -16.47 23.31
N ALA A 668 4.15 -17.51 23.65
CA ALA A 668 3.56 -18.78 24.06
C ALA A 668 2.65 -18.53 25.29
N PRO A 669 1.51 -19.23 25.40
CA PRO A 669 0.56 -19.00 26.49
C PRO A 669 1.22 -19.24 27.86
N PRO A 670 0.86 -18.47 28.89
CA PRO A 670 1.42 -18.62 30.23
C PRO A 670 0.97 -19.96 30.88
N PRO A 671 1.76 -20.53 31.80
CA PRO A 671 1.33 -21.67 32.60
C PRO A 671 0.22 -21.25 33.58
N ASP A 672 -0.80 -22.11 33.72
CA ASP A 672 -1.95 -21.94 34.60
C ASP A 672 -1.54 -21.51 36.02
N GLY A 673 -1.96 -20.32 36.46
CA GLY A 673 -1.86 -19.92 37.88
C GLY A 673 -1.79 -18.43 38.23
N VAL A 674 -1.75 -17.50 37.27
CA VAL A 674 -1.72 -16.04 37.55
C VAL A 674 -3.13 -15.46 37.39
N GLY A 675 -3.54 -14.55 38.29
CA GLY A 675 -4.84 -13.85 38.22
C GLY A 675 -5.00 -13.00 36.95
N PRO A 676 -6.17 -12.37 36.74
CA PRO A 676 -6.48 -11.67 35.49
C PRO A 676 -5.45 -10.58 35.16
N SER A 677 -5.02 -10.53 33.89
CA SER A 677 -4.07 -9.57 33.30
C SER A 677 -4.76 -8.65 32.28
N VAL A 678 -4.01 -7.71 31.70
CA VAL A 678 -4.48 -6.98 30.51
C VAL A 678 -4.62 -7.94 29.31
N PRO A 679 -5.43 -7.61 28.28
CA PRO A 679 -5.56 -8.44 27.08
C PRO A 679 -4.29 -8.45 26.23
N ASP A 680 -4.15 -9.46 25.38
CA ASP A 680 -3.19 -9.44 24.26
C ASP A 680 -3.57 -8.33 23.25
N ALA A 681 -2.65 -7.99 22.35
CA ALA A 681 -2.96 -7.05 21.26
C ALA A 681 -4.02 -7.64 20.30
N PRO A 682 -4.93 -6.82 19.75
CA PRO A 682 -5.79 -7.23 18.64
C PRO A 682 -4.94 -7.63 17.41
N GLU A 683 -5.35 -8.67 16.69
CA GLU A 683 -4.59 -9.23 15.57
C GLU A 683 -5.18 -8.81 14.21
N ASN A 684 -4.39 -8.85 13.14
CA ASN A 684 -4.82 -8.66 11.76
C ASN A 684 -5.69 -7.41 11.53
N LEU A 685 -5.28 -6.26 12.07
CA LEU A 685 -5.94 -5.00 11.75
C LEU A 685 -5.82 -4.74 10.24
N THR A 686 -6.96 -4.45 9.62
CA THR A 686 -7.09 -3.99 8.25
C THR A 686 -7.88 -2.68 8.27
N ALA A 687 -7.54 -1.79 7.35
CA ALA A 687 -8.21 -0.51 7.16
C ALA A 687 -8.61 -0.39 5.68
N VAL A 688 -9.86 -0.02 5.44
CA VAL A 688 -10.37 0.23 4.07
C VAL A 688 -10.93 1.64 4.04
N GLY A 689 -10.38 2.48 3.16
CA GLY A 689 -10.84 3.85 2.94
C GLY A 689 -12.22 3.88 2.30
N GLY A 690 -13.05 4.84 2.71
CA GLY A 690 -14.32 5.20 2.09
C GLY A 690 -14.50 6.71 2.08
N ASP A 691 -15.67 7.21 1.69
CA ASP A 691 -15.90 8.66 1.58
C ASP A 691 -15.88 9.36 2.95
N GLY A 692 -14.82 10.12 3.21
CA GLY A 692 -14.61 10.83 4.47
C GLY A 692 -14.49 9.92 5.70
N LEU A 693 -14.20 8.63 5.48
CA LEU A 693 -14.16 7.61 6.52
C LEU A 693 -13.16 6.49 6.23
N ALA A 694 -12.85 5.70 7.26
CA ALA A 694 -12.14 4.43 7.13
C ALA A 694 -12.85 3.36 7.98
N VAL A 695 -13.06 2.19 7.39
CA VAL A 695 -13.61 1.03 8.10
C VAL A 695 -12.45 0.16 8.58
N LEU A 696 -12.30 0.07 9.89
CA LEU A 696 -11.32 -0.77 10.57
C LEU A 696 -11.93 -2.13 10.89
N ARG A 697 -11.17 -3.20 10.65
CA ARG A 697 -11.52 -4.58 11.04
C ARG A 697 -10.30 -5.28 11.61
N TRP A 698 -10.48 -5.99 12.71
CA TRP A 698 -9.42 -6.77 13.35
C TRP A 698 -9.99 -8.08 13.90
N ASN A 699 -9.09 -8.95 14.36
CA ASN A 699 -9.42 -10.10 15.19
C ASN A 699 -9.26 -9.74 16.66
N ALA A 700 -10.15 -10.27 17.51
CA ALA A 700 -10.03 -10.10 18.95
C ALA A 700 -8.67 -10.63 19.46
N PRO A 701 -8.17 -10.12 20.60
CA PRO A 701 -6.99 -10.66 21.26
C PRO A 701 -7.08 -12.17 21.42
N LYS A 702 -5.96 -12.87 21.19
CA LYS A 702 -5.86 -14.32 21.37
C LYS A 702 -6.22 -14.74 22.80
N ASN A 703 -5.83 -13.94 23.79
CA ASN A 703 -6.30 -14.03 25.16
C ASN A 703 -6.78 -12.65 25.67
N ASP A 704 -7.88 -12.63 26.40
CA ASP A 704 -8.41 -11.45 27.06
C ASP A 704 -7.72 -11.16 28.42
N GLY A 705 -6.70 -11.95 28.77
CA GLY A 705 -6.03 -11.89 30.06
C GLY A 705 -6.86 -12.47 31.21
N GLY A 706 -7.96 -13.19 30.96
CA GLY A 706 -8.83 -13.75 31.99
C GLY A 706 -9.83 -12.75 32.58
N ALA A 707 -9.97 -11.56 31.97
CA ALA A 707 -11.03 -10.59 32.25
C ALA A 707 -11.63 -10.07 30.93
N GLU A 708 -12.96 -9.99 30.87
CA GLU A 708 -13.69 -9.67 29.63
C GLU A 708 -13.26 -8.34 29.00
N ILE A 709 -13.14 -8.32 27.67
CA ILE A 709 -12.92 -7.09 26.91
C ILE A 709 -14.14 -6.18 27.09
N THR A 710 -13.90 -4.97 27.59
CA THR A 710 -14.91 -3.94 27.83
C THR A 710 -14.96 -2.88 26.73
N ASP A 711 -13.88 -2.71 25.97
CA ASP A 711 -13.80 -1.72 24.87
C ASP A 711 -12.62 -2.03 23.92
N TYR A 712 -12.63 -1.40 22.76
CA TYR A 712 -11.45 -1.18 21.94
C TYR A 712 -11.19 0.32 21.80
N GLU A 713 -9.92 0.71 21.74
CA GLU A 713 -9.50 2.09 21.43
C GLU A 713 -8.73 2.10 20.11
N TYR A 714 -8.91 3.13 19.29
CA TYR A 714 -8.15 3.33 18.05
C TYR A 714 -7.37 4.65 18.07
N ARG A 715 -6.36 4.77 17.21
CA ARG A 715 -5.69 6.04 16.87
C ARG A 715 -5.29 6.04 15.41
N ASN A 716 -4.98 7.22 14.87
CA ASN A 716 -4.28 7.37 13.60
C ASN A 716 -3.00 8.22 13.77
N ASP A 717 -2.16 8.27 12.75
CA ASP A 717 -0.88 9.01 12.70
C ASP A 717 -1.01 10.53 12.84
N ARG A 718 -2.21 11.07 12.68
CA ARG A 718 -2.49 12.52 12.71
C ARG A 718 -3.23 12.96 13.98
N ASP A 719 -3.88 12.02 14.67
CA ASP A 719 -4.65 12.24 15.88
C ASP A 719 -3.96 11.62 17.11
N SER A 720 -3.62 12.48 18.07
CA SER A 720 -3.21 12.09 19.43
C SER A 720 -4.15 12.82 20.40
N PRO A 721 -5.04 12.13 21.15
CA PRO A 721 -4.84 10.82 21.82
C PRO A 721 -5.67 9.63 21.26
N TRP A 722 -5.49 8.43 21.84
CA TRP A 722 -6.33 7.23 21.63
C TRP A 722 -7.82 7.51 21.90
N ILE A 723 -8.70 7.02 21.02
CA ILE A 723 -10.15 7.26 21.03
C ILE A 723 -10.89 5.94 21.28
N SER A 724 -11.80 5.94 22.25
CA SER A 724 -12.69 4.81 22.56
C SER A 724 -13.65 4.55 21.41
N THR A 725 -13.79 3.28 21.02
CA THR A 725 -14.81 2.84 20.06
C THR A 725 -16.19 2.71 20.71
N GLY A 726 -16.24 2.67 22.05
CA GLY A 726 -17.46 2.49 22.85
C GLY A 726 -18.09 1.11 22.66
N SER A 727 -17.31 0.12 22.20
CA SER A 727 -17.81 -1.15 21.71
C SER A 727 -16.79 -2.28 21.87
N THR A 728 -17.29 -3.51 22.02
CA THR A 728 -16.49 -4.74 22.04
C THR A 728 -16.47 -5.45 20.67
N ASN A 729 -17.04 -4.83 19.63
CA ASN A 729 -17.00 -5.37 18.28
C ASN A 729 -15.58 -5.24 17.70
N THR A 730 -15.17 -6.21 16.89
CA THR A 730 -13.86 -6.18 16.23
C THR A 730 -13.86 -5.41 14.90
N THR A 731 -14.70 -4.38 14.84
CA THR A 731 -14.81 -3.45 13.70
C THR A 731 -15.26 -2.09 14.20
N HIS A 732 -14.73 -1.03 13.58
CA HIS A 732 -15.12 0.34 13.87
C HIS A 732 -14.98 1.22 12.63
N THR A 733 -15.87 2.19 12.47
CA THR A 733 -15.82 3.15 11.37
C THR A 733 -15.34 4.49 11.90
N VAL A 734 -14.17 4.93 11.46
CA VAL A 734 -13.63 6.25 11.75
C VAL A 734 -14.17 7.24 10.72
N THR A 735 -14.89 8.27 11.15
CA THR A 735 -15.51 9.28 10.27
C THR A 735 -14.84 10.64 10.43
N GLY A 736 -15.04 11.55 9.46
CA GLY A 736 -14.49 12.91 9.50
C GLY A 736 -13.06 12.99 8.96
N LEU A 737 -12.63 11.98 8.21
CA LEU A 737 -11.34 11.95 7.54
C LEU A 737 -11.38 12.76 6.23
N VAL A 738 -10.22 13.19 5.77
CA VAL A 738 -10.10 13.95 4.51
C VAL A 738 -9.82 13.00 3.36
N ASN A 739 -10.59 13.08 2.29
CA ASN A 739 -10.37 12.26 1.11
C ASN A 739 -9.04 12.61 0.40
N GLY A 740 -8.36 11.59 -0.12
CA GLY A 740 -7.04 11.72 -0.77
C GLY A 740 -5.88 11.89 0.20
N VAL A 741 -6.15 11.83 1.51
CA VAL A 741 -5.13 11.90 2.57
C VAL A 741 -4.94 10.51 3.16
N SER A 742 -3.73 9.99 3.13
CA SER A 742 -3.47 8.69 3.77
C SER A 742 -3.41 8.81 5.30
N TYR A 743 -4.02 7.83 5.98
CA TYR A 743 -4.05 7.67 7.43
C TYR A 743 -3.55 6.27 7.80
N VAL A 744 -2.75 6.19 8.86
CA VAL A 744 -2.25 4.92 9.40
C VAL A 744 -2.90 4.67 10.75
N PHE A 745 -3.67 3.58 10.86
CA PHE A 745 -4.46 3.24 12.03
C PHE A 745 -3.83 2.15 12.90
N GLN A 746 -4.10 2.21 14.20
CA GLN A 746 -3.85 1.14 15.17
C GLN A 746 -5.05 0.98 16.11
N VAL A 747 -5.27 -0.23 16.62
CA VAL A 747 -6.31 -0.55 17.59
C VAL A 747 -5.72 -1.29 18.79
N ARG A 748 -6.26 -1.07 20.00
CA ARG A 748 -5.92 -1.82 21.21
C ARG A 748 -7.18 -2.24 21.96
N ALA A 749 -7.12 -3.35 22.69
CA ALA A 749 -8.20 -3.85 23.52
C ALA A 749 -8.12 -3.31 24.95
N VAL A 750 -9.26 -3.24 25.63
CA VAL A 750 -9.38 -2.77 27.01
C VAL A 750 -10.21 -3.77 27.81
N ASN A 751 -9.74 -4.18 28.99
CA ASN A 751 -10.52 -4.93 29.97
C ASN A 751 -10.49 -4.22 31.34
N SER A 752 -11.05 -4.85 32.38
CA SER A 752 -11.08 -4.30 33.74
C SER A 752 -9.69 -4.12 34.40
N ILE A 753 -8.64 -4.77 33.88
CA ILE A 753 -7.27 -4.68 34.39
C ILE A 753 -6.52 -3.53 33.71
N GLY A 754 -6.75 -3.33 32.42
CA GLY A 754 -6.09 -2.28 31.66
C GLY A 754 -6.16 -2.48 30.15
N LYS A 755 -5.22 -1.84 29.46
CA LYS A 755 -5.20 -1.72 28.00
C LYS A 755 -4.10 -2.61 27.43
N SER A 756 -4.36 -3.28 26.31
CA SER A 756 -3.37 -4.08 25.60
C SER A 756 -2.33 -3.22 24.90
N LEU A 757 -1.31 -3.87 24.35
CA LEU A 757 -0.48 -3.31 23.27
C LEU A 757 -1.33 -3.02 22.02
N ALA A 758 -0.81 -2.19 21.14
CA ALA A 758 -1.44 -1.87 19.86
C ALA A 758 -1.33 -3.03 18.87
N SER A 759 -2.31 -3.15 17.99
CA SER A 759 -2.26 -4.04 16.82
C SER A 759 -1.14 -3.62 15.84
N ASN A 760 -0.96 -4.43 14.78
CA ASN A 760 -0.27 -3.98 13.58
C ASN A 760 -0.87 -2.65 13.07
N GLN A 761 -0.06 -1.88 12.34
CA GLN A 761 -0.56 -0.71 11.61
C GLN A 761 -1.32 -1.15 10.36
N ALA A 762 -2.38 -0.41 10.03
CA ALA A 762 -3.12 -0.57 8.78
C ALA A 762 -3.37 0.80 8.15
N GLU A 763 -2.96 0.94 6.89
CA GLU A 763 -3.09 2.19 6.15
C GLU A 763 -4.40 2.22 5.36
N ALA A 764 -5.06 3.37 5.33
CA ALA A 764 -6.17 3.64 4.43
C ALA A 764 -6.12 5.10 3.96
N THR A 765 -6.32 5.29 2.66
CA THR A 765 -6.61 6.60 2.07
C THR A 765 -8.13 6.66 1.84
N PRO A 766 -8.88 7.48 2.59
CA PRO A 766 -10.28 7.75 2.31
C PRO A 766 -10.41 8.31 0.90
N GLU A 767 -11.35 7.77 0.13
CA GLU A 767 -11.62 8.19 -1.22
C GLU A 767 -13.14 8.21 -1.39
N VAL A 768 -13.67 9.12 -2.21
CA VAL A 768 -15.11 9.08 -2.51
C VAL A 768 -15.37 7.77 -3.26
N THR A 769 -15.93 6.80 -2.55
CA THR A 769 -16.40 5.53 -3.11
C THR A 769 -17.76 5.79 -3.73
N GLY A 770 -17.77 5.85 -5.05
CA GLY A 770 -18.96 6.02 -5.88
C GLY A 770 -18.52 6.12 -7.33
N ASP A 771 -19.41 5.72 -8.24
CA ASP A 771 -19.18 5.87 -9.66
C ASP A 771 -18.77 7.32 -9.96
N ARG A 772 -17.64 7.49 -10.64
CA ARG A 772 -17.14 8.79 -11.05
C ARG A 772 -17.72 9.15 -12.38
N ILE A 773 -18.45 10.26 -12.39
CA ILE A 773 -19.06 10.79 -13.58
C ILE A 773 -18.11 11.79 -14.24
N SER A 774 -17.77 11.52 -15.49
CA SER A 774 -17.10 12.44 -16.40
C SER A 774 -18.10 12.90 -17.45
N TYR A 775 -18.25 14.21 -17.58
CA TYR A 775 -19.16 14.87 -18.51
C TYR A 775 -18.38 15.41 -19.69
N PHE A 776 -18.85 15.09 -20.89
CA PHE A 776 -18.36 15.66 -22.13
C PHE A 776 -19.43 16.63 -22.65
N PRO A 777 -19.25 17.96 -22.49
CA PRO A 777 -20.32 18.94 -22.71
C PRO A 777 -20.80 19.04 -24.15
N HIS A 778 -20.00 18.53 -25.10
CA HIS A 778 -20.32 18.52 -26.51
C HIS A 778 -19.71 17.28 -27.18
N LEU A 779 -20.37 16.79 -28.22
CA LEU A 779 -19.96 15.74 -29.13
C LEU A 779 -20.52 16.12 -30.51
N ALA A 780 -19.72 15.96 -31.58
CA ALA A 780 -20.17 16.18 -32.94
C ALA A 780 -19.59 15.12 -33.89
N VAL A 781 -20.44 14.56 -34.76
CA VAL A 781 -20.06 13.61 -35.81
C VAL A 781 -20.84 13.92 -37.09
N GLY A 782 -20.20 13.78 -38.27
CA GLY A 782 -20.80 14.16 -39.55
C GLY A 782 -20.57 15.64 -39.89
N GLU A 783 -20.93 16.05 -41.11
CA GLU A 783 -20.58 17.36 -41.71
C GLU A 783 -19.13 17.76 -41.40
N SER A 784 -18.19 16.98 -41.91
CA SER A 784 -16.74 17.17 -41.72
C SER A 784 -16.18 16.85 -40.33
N TRP A 785 -16.99 16.48 -39.33
CA TRP A 785 -16.50 16.21 -37.97
C TRP A 785 -16.37 14.73 -37.63
N GLN A 786 -15.28 14.41 -36.94
CA GLN A 786 -15.04 13.17 -36.21
C GLN A 786 -14.67 13.48 -34.75
N THR A 787 -15.02 12.58 -33.84
CA THR A 787 -14.64 12.68 -32.43
C THR A 787 -13.89 11.43 -31.98
N THR A 788 -12.80 11.60 -31.24
CA THR A 788 -12.06 10.51 -30.59
C THR A 788 -12.25 10.56 -29.08
N ILE A 789 -12.65 9.45 -28.49
CA ILE A 789 -12.83 9.30 -27.05
C ILE A 789 -11.56 8.72 -26.45
N THR A 790 -11.06 9.34 -25.38
CA THR A 790 -9.92 8.83 -24.62
C THR A 790 -10.28 8.61 -23.16
N LEU A 791 -10.01 7.42 -22.62
CA LEU A 791 -10.11 7.06 -21.21
C LEU A 791 -8.79 6.40 -20.77
N ILE A 792 -8.19 6.85 -19.66
CA ILE A 792 -6.95 6.29 -19.12
C ILE A 792 -7.14 5.92 -17.67
N ASN A 793 -6.95 4.63 -17.35
CA ASN A 793 -6.94 4.15 -15.98
C ASN A 793 -5.58 4.43 -15.32
N TYR A 794 -5.59 5.29 -14.30
CA TYR A 794 -4.43 5.56 -13.45
C TYR A 794 -4.58 4.99 -12.03
N SER A 795 -5.63 4.21 -11.78
CA SER A 795 -5.86 3.47 -10.54
C SER A 795 -4.97 2.23 -10.48
N PRO A 796 -4.55 1.77 -9.28
CA PRO A 796 -3.89 0.48 -9.10
C PRO A 796 -4.82 -0.72 -9.34
N GLU A 797 -6.12 -0.50 -9.53
CA GLU A 797 -7.13 -1.54 -9.76
C GLU A 797 -7.78 -1.40 -11.15
N GLU A 798 -8.46 -2.47 -11.59
CA GLU A 798 -9.26 -2.44 -12.82
C GLU A 798 -10.44 -1.47 -12.69
N VAL A 799 -10.74 -0.78 -13.80
CA VAL A 799 -11.83 0.21 -13.88
C VAL A 799 -12.78 -0.15 -15.00
N THR A 800 -14.07 -0.13 -14.70
CA THR A 800 -15.14 -0.28 -15.68
C THR A 800 -15.79 1.07 -15.89
N CYS A 801 -15.85 1.55 -17.13
CA CYS A 801 -16.49 2.80 -17.52
C CYS A 801 -17.65 2.54 -18.48
N GLN A 802 -18.85 3.02 -18.15
CA GLN A 802 -19.98 3.07 -19.06
C GLN A 802 -20.16 4.51 -19.58
N THR A 803 -20.01 4.72 -20.88
CA THR A 803 -20.23 6.02 -21.53
C THR A 803 -21.56 6.03 -22.27
N ASP A 804 -22.50 6.87 -21.83
CA ASP A 804 -23.80 7.09 -22.48
C ASP A 804 -23.73 8.31 -23.41
N PHE A 805 -24.31 8.21 -24.62
CA PHE A 805 -24.40 9.32 -25.59
C PHE A 805 -25.82 9.90 -25.63
N LEU A 806 -25.93 11.21 -25.55
CA LEU A 806 -27.21 11.93 -25.46
C LEU A 806 -27.32 13.00 -26.55
N SER A 807 -28.50 13.12 -27.14
CA SER A 807 -28.82 14.13 -28.16
C SER A 807 -29.09 15.50 -27.51
N ASP A 808 -29.33 16.52 -28.34
CA ASP A 808 -29.77 17.85 -27.89
C ASP A 808 -31.05 17.83 -27.04
N GLN A 809 -31.90 16.81 -27.22
CA GLN A 809 -33.13 16.62 -26.47
C GLN A 809 -32.95 15.71 -25.23
N GLY A 810 -31.72 15.29 -24.92
CA GLY A 810 -31.42 14.37 -23.83
C GLY A 810 -31.87 12.93 -24.06
N THR A 811 -32.22 12.56 -25.30
CA THR A 811 -32.53 11.18 -25.68
C THR A 811 -31.26 10.44 -26.12
N PRO A 812 -31.21 9.10 -26.08
CA PRO A 812 -30.04 8.34 -26.53
C PRO A 812 -29.62 8.71 -27.97
N LEU A 813 -28.34 9.02 -28.16
CA LEU A 813 -27.74 9.39 -29.44
C LEU A 813 -26.99 8.20 -30.04
N MET A 814 -27.23 7.91 -31.32
CA MET A 814 -26.54 6.84 -32.03
C MET A 814 -25.17 7.33 -32.50
N VAL A 815 -24.10 6.66 -32.07
CA VAL A 815 -22.71 6.97 -32.42
C VAL A 815 -22.01 5.71 -32.90
N SER A 816 -21.30 5.79 -34.02
CA SER A 816 -20.61 4.65 -34.63
C SER A 816 -19.14 4.62 -34.27
N PHE A 817 -18.63 3.42 -33.95
CA PHE A 817 -17.21 3.16 -33.69
C PHE A 817 -16.71 1.93 -34.47
N PRO A 818 -15.42 1.87 -34.87
CA PRO A 818 -14.87 0.75 -35.64
C PRO A 818 -15.02 -0.61 -34.96
N ALA A 819 -14.82 -0.71 -33.65
CA ALA A 819 -14.88 -1.99 -32.93
C ALA A 819 -16.29 -2.38 -32.47
N LEU A 820 -17.18 -1.40 -32.29
CA LEU A 820 -18.49 -1.60 -31.65
C LEU A 820 -19.68 -1.42 -32.60
N GLY A 821 -19.46 -0.88 -33.80
CA GLY A 821 -20.54 -0.45 -34.69
C GLY A 821 -21.31 0.74 -34.11
N THR A 822 -22.58 0.91 -34.51
CA THR A 822 -23.44 1.99 -34.04
C THR A 822 -24.08 1.65 -32.69
N VAL A 823 -23.78 2.44 -31.66
CA VAL A 823 -24.21 2.24 -30.27
C VAL A 823 -24.78 3.53 -29.65
N VAL A 824 -25.60 3.39 -28.62
CA VAL A 824 -26.06 4.52 -27.77
C VAL A 824 -25.26 4.66 -26.47
N SER A 825 -24.45 3.65 -26.16
CA SER A 825 -23.56 3.60 -25.01
C SER A 825 -22.45 2.60 -25.26
N ARG A 826 -21.27 2.79 -24.64
CA ARG A 826 -20.14 1.84 -24.67
C ARG A 826 -19.67 1.50 -23.26
N ILE A 827 -19.17 0.28 -23.07
CA ILE A 827 -18.57 -0.19 -21.82
C ILE A 827 -17.10 -0.52 -22.08
N ASP A 828 -16.22 0.09 -21.30
CA ASP A 828 -14.78 -0.06 -21.40
C ASP A 828 -14.24 -0.65 -20.08
N ILE A 829 -13.50 -1.76 -20.15
CA ILE A 829 -12.83 -2.40 -19.00
C ILE A 829 -11.33 -2.15 -19.13
N LEU A 830 -10.77 -1.42 -18.17
CA LEU A 830 -9.41 -0.89 -18.22
C LEU A 830 -8.58 -1.49 -17.08
N PRO A 831 -7.59 -2.37 -17.34
CA PRO A 831 -6.66 -2.82 -16.30
C PRO A 831 -5.81 -1.65 -15.77
N PRO A 832 -5.07 -1.80 -14.66
CA PRO A 832 -4.16 -0.77 -14.15
C PRO A 832 -3.19 -0.28 -15.24
N GLY A 833 -3.18 1.03 -15.51
CA GLY A 833 -2.39 1.63 -16.59
C GLY A 833 -2.96 1.47 -18.01
N GLY A 834 -4.10 0.78 -18.16
CA GLY A 834 -4.79 0.57 -19.43
C GLY A 834 -5.50 1.83 -19.94
N SER A 835 -5.78 1.88 -21.25
CA SER A 835 -6.48 3.00 -21.88
C SER A 835 -7.34 2.60 -23.06
N VAL A 836 -8.31 3.45 -23.38
CA VAL A 836 -9.09 3.46 -24.63
C VAL A 836 -8.79 4.76 -25.35
N HIS A 837 -8.60 4.67 -26.67
CA HIS A 837 -8.43 5.80 -27.57
C HIS A 837 -9.07 5.42 -28.92
N GLU A 838 -10.33 5.78 -29.12
CA GLU A 838 -11.12 5.31 -30.27
C GLU A 838 -11.88 6.44 -30.96
N GLU A 839 -11.65 6.58 -32.27
CA GLU A 839 -12.27 7.56 -33.15
C GLU A 839 -13.61 7.05 -33.67
N THR A 840 -14.59 7.94 -33.84
CA THR A 840 -15.89 7.60 -34.40
C THR A 840 -15.80 7.25 -35.89
N ASP A 841 -16.50 6.19 -36.28
CA ASP A 841 -16.62 5.72 -37.67
C ASP A 841 -17.84 6.35 -38.35
N VAL A 842 -17.67 7.47 -39.05
CA VAL A 842 -18.77 8.27 -39.61
C VAL A 842 -18.50 8.65 -41.07
N ASP A 843 -19.56 8.64 -41.88
CA ASP A 843 -19.54 9.27 -43.21
C ASP A 843 -19.49 10.78 -43.02
N LEU A 844 -18.35 11.39 -43.37
CA LEU A 844 -18.12 12.84 -43.21
C LEU A 844 -19.08 13.71 -44.04
N SER A 845 -19.78 13.12 -45.02
CA SER A 845 -20.81 13.80 -45.83
C SER A 845 -22.23 13.65 -45.26
N ALA A 846 -22.42 12.83 -44.23
CA ALA A 846 -23.71 12.69 -43.55
C ALA A 846 -24.05 13.97 -42.77
N PRO A 847 -25.35 14.27 -42.57
CA PRO A 847 -25.79 15.42 -41.77
C PRO A 847 -25.15 15.41 -40.37
N GLN A 848 -24.83 16.59 -39.84
CA GLN A 848 -24.22 16.70 -38.52
C GLN A 848 -25.16 16.15 -37.46
N VAL A 849 -24.61 15.33 -36.57
CA VAL A 849 -25.27 14.88 -35.36
C VAL A 849 -24.48 15.40 -34.18
N SER A 850 -25.12 16.22 -33.35
CA SER A 850 -24.55 16.80 -32.14
C SER A 850 -25.23 16.31 -30.87
N GLY A 851 -24.52 16.40 -29.76
CA GLY A 851 -25.02 16.04 -28.45
C GLY A 851 -23.97 16.18 -27.37
N TRP A 852 -24.08 15.36 -26.32
CA TRP A 852 -23.13 15.31 -25.20
C TRP A 852 -22.99 13.86 -24.69
N ALA A 853 -22.01 13.61 -23.84
CA ALA A 853 -21.79 12.28 -23.30
C ALA A 853 -21.51 12.27 -21.80
N ARG A 854 -21.83 11.16 -21.16
CA ARG A 854 -21.63 10.92 -19.72
C ARG A 854 -20.94 9.57 -19.51
N ALA A 855 -19.69 9.60 -19.06
CA ALA A 855 -18.96 8.40 -18.64
C ALA A 855 -19.09 8.19 -17.13
N THR A 856 -19.57 7.02 -16.73
CA THR A 856 -19.76 6.57 -15.35
C THR A 856 -18.75 5.46 -15.08
N CYS A 857 -17.71 5.75 -14.31
CA CYS A 857 -16.60 4.83 -14.08
C CYS A 857 -16.55 4.33 -12.63
N SER A 858 -16.29 3.05 -12.42
CA SER A 858 -16.22 2.45 -11.07
C SER A 858 -15.10 3.04 -10.20
N ARG A 859 -14.10 3.69 -10.82
CA ARG A 859 -12.96 4.38 -10.19
C ARG A 859 -12.48 5.55 -11.06
N PRO A 860 -11.57 6.41 -10.56
CA PRO A 860 -11.09 7.56 -11.30
C PRO A 860 -10.32 7.19 -12.59
N VAL A 861 -10.65 7.88 -13.69
CA VAL A 861 -9.93 7.84 -14.98
C VAL A 861 -9.57 9.26 -15.43
N LYS A 862 -8.58 9.39 -16.30
CA LYS A 862 -8.44 10.61 -17.11
C LYS A 862 -9.28 10.45 -18.36
N ALA A 863 -10.13 11.43 -18.65
CA ALA A 863 -11.08 11.38 -19.74
C ALA A 863 -11.00 12.66 -20.60
N SER A 864 -11.00 12.50 -21.92
CA SER A 864 -10.99 13.60 -22.89
C SER A 864 -11.65 13.22 -24.20
N LEU A 865 -12.09 14.24 -24.95
CA LEU A 865 -12.46 14.14 -26.36
C LEU A 865 -11.44 14.87 -27.22
N LEU A 866 -11.24 14.38 -28.43
CA LEU A 866 -10.50 15.05 -29.49
C LEU A 866 -11.45 15.27 -30.67
N PHE A 867 -11.65 16.51 -31.09
CA PHE A 867 -12.46 16.85 -32.25
C PHE A 867 -11.54 17.05 -33.44
N ARG A 868 -11.84 16.38 -34.56
CA ARG A 868 -11.10 16.51 -35.81
C ARG A 868 -12.03 16.95 -36.93
N GLN A 869 -11.67 18.04 -37.59
CA GLN A 869 -12.40 18.57 -38.74
C GLN A 869 -11.68 18.18 -40.03
N HIS A 870 -12.46 17.78 -41.03
CA HIS A 870 -12.00 17.39 -42.35
C HIS A 870 -12.49 18.35 -43.44
N ASP A 871 -11.72 18.54 -44.49
CA ASP A 871 -12.23 19.19 -45.71
C ASP A 871 -13.11 18.24 -46.54
N THR A 872 -13.59 18.72 -47.69
CA THR A 872 -14.46 17.95 -48.59
C THR A 872 -13.79 16.73 -49.22
N ASP A 873 -12.46 16.66 -49.21
CA ASP A 873 -11.68 15.53 -49.72
C ASP A 873 -11.36 14.51 -48.60
N GLY A 874 -11.86 14.75 -47.37
CA GLY A 874 -11.65 13.89 -46.22
C GLY A 874 -10.26 14.06 -45.58
N ILE A 875 -9.58 15.19 -45.82
CA ILE A 875 -8.27 15.48 -45.23
C ILE A 875 -8.45 16.26 -43.92
N PRO A 876 -7.80 15.86 -42.81
CA PRO A 876 -7.85 16.62 -41.56
C PRO A 876 -7.27 18.04 -41.74
N VAL A 877 -8.07 19.06 -41.41
CA VAL A 877 -7.69 20.48 -41.51
C VAL A 877 -7.59 21.18 -40.17
N ALA A 878 -8.22 20.64 -39.12
CA ALA A 878 -8.11 21.15 -37.76
C ALA A 878 -8.35 20.06 -36.72
N GLU A 879 -7.78 20.23 -35.53
CA GLU A 879 -7.96 19.33 -34.41
C GLU A 879 -7.88 20.08 -33.08
N ALA A 880 -8.69 19.68 -32.09
CA ALA A 880 -8.55 20.17 -30.73
C ALA A 880 -9.04 19.18 -29.67
N GLY A 881 -8.33 19.15 -28.55
CA GLY A 881 -8.60 18.27 -27.41
C GLY A 881 -9.29 19.00 -26.26
N VAL A 882 -10.23 18.32 -25.62
CA VAL A 882 -11.02 18.85 -24.51
C VAL A 882 -11.04 17.82 -23.38
N ASN A 883 -10.68 18.24 -22.17
CA ASN A 883 -10.80 17.40 -20.98
C ASN A 883 -12.27 17.29 -20.53
N ALA A 884 -12.67 16.11 -20.04
CA ALA A 884 -13.99 15.94 -19.45
C ALA A 884 -14.16 16.78 -18.18
N ALA A 885 -15.35 17.33 -17.98
CA ALA A 885 -15.72 17.99 -16.73
C ALA A 885 -16.13 16.94 -15.70
N THR A 886 -15.63 17.01 -14.48
CA THR A 886 -15.98 16.06 -13.41
C THR A 886 -17.03 16.62 -12.44
N VAL A 887 -17.32 17.92 -12.52
CA VAL A 887 -18.28 18.61 -11.64
C VAL A 887 -19.09 19.61 -12.48
N PRO A 888 -20.41 19.41 -12.65
CA PRO A 888 -21.30 20.43 -13.19
C PRO A 888 -21.34 21.65 -12.27
N ALA A 889 -21.50 22.85 -12.84
CA ALA A 889 -21.48 24.09 -12.10
C ALA A 889 -22.54 25.08 -12.59
N SER A 890 -22.85 26.05 -11.74
CA SER A 890 -23.82 27.10 -12.02
C SER A 890 -23.18 28.42 -12.48
N ARG A 891 -21.85 28.50 -12.60
CA ARG A 891 -21.15 29.72 -13.01
C ARG A 891 -19.85 29.45 -13.76
N PHE A 892 -19.68 30.07 -14.91
CA PHE A 892 -18.49 30.01 -15.76
C PHE A 892 -18.10 31.41 -16.22
N VAL A 893 -16.81 31.62 -16.44
CA VAL A 893 -16.30 32.86 -17.04
C VAL A 893 -15.25 32.50 -18.07
N THR A 894 -15.37 33.08 -19.27
CA THR A 894 -14.37 32.91 -20.34
C THR A 894 -14.09 34.24 -21.03
N PHE A 895 -12.95 34.34 -21.70
CA PHE A 895 -12.77 35.35 -22.74
C PHE A 895 -13.70 35.06 -23.91
N ALA A 896 -14.23 36.11 -24.52
CA ALA A 896 -15.05 36.03 -25.71
C ALA A 896 -14.73 37.18 -26.65
N GLU A 897 -14.62 36.86 -27.93
CA GLU A 897 -14.34 37.80 -29.00
C GLU A 897 -15.17 37.50 -30.26
N GLN A 898 -15.57 38.57 -30.93
CA GLN A 898 -16.21 38.61 -32.23
C GLN A 898 -15.63 39.78 -33.01
N GLN A 899 -15.12 39.51 -34.21
CA GLN A 899 -14.71 40.53 -35.17
C GLN A 899 -15.70 40.52 -36.36
N GLU A 900 -15.91 41.69 -36.97
CA GLU A 900 -16.67 41.81 -38.22
C GLU A 900 -15.98 40.94 -39.28
N ASP A 901 -16.73 40.05 -39.93
CA ASP A 901 -16.25 39.07 -40.94
C ASP A 901 -15.37 37.91 -40.43
N LYS A 902 -15.32 37.62 -39.12
CA LYS A 902 -14.71 36.38 -38.57
C LYS A 902 -15.69 35.57 -37.74
N ALA A 903 -15.43 34.27 -37.62
CA ALA A 903 -16.19 33.41 -36.71
C ALA A 903 -15.74 33.71 -35.27
N GLY A 904 -16.67 34.11 -34.40
CA GLY A 904 -16.38 34.45 -33.00
C GLY A 904 -16.68 33.33 -32.01
N THR A 905 -16.79 33.70 -30.74
CA THR A 905 -16.91 32.73 -29.65
C THR A 905 -18.26 32.00 -29.65
N GLY A 906 -18.21 30.68 -29.77
CA GLY A 906 -19.34 29.77 -29.57
C GLY A 906 -19.30 29.15 -28.18
N VAL A 907 -20.46 28.83 -27.61
CA VAL A 907 -20.55 28.09 -26.34
C VAL A 907 -21.51 26.93 -26.50
N ALA A 908 -21.06 25.74 -26.11
CA ALA A 908 -21.92 24.57 -25.93
C ALA A 908 -22.20 24.35 -24.44
N TYR A 909 -23.38 23.84 -24.13
CA TYR A 909 -23.84 23.60 -22.77
C TYR A 909 -24.78 22.40 -22.72
N ALA A 910 -24.69 21.63 -21.64
CA ALA A 910 -25.60 20.53 -21.36
C ALA A 910 -26.08 20.58 -19.92
N ASN A 911 -27.33 20.17 -19.69
CA ASN A 911 -27.97 20.13 -18.39
C ASN A 911 -28.01 18.69 -17.84
N PRO A 912 -27.03 18.26 -17.03
CA PRO A 912 -27.05 16.95 -16.38
C PRO A 912 -27.98 16.90 -15.17
N SER A 913 -28.58 18.02 -14.75
CA SER A 913 -29.51 18.06 -13.61
C SER A 913 -30.83 17.36 -13.94
N SER A 914 -31.50 16.88 -12.90
CA SER A 914 -32.88 16.38 -12.98
C SER A 914 -33.93 17.49 -13.11
N THR A 915 -33.52 18.76 -13.05
CA THR A 915 -34.39 19.94 -13.14
C THR A 915 -34.01 20.79 -14.34
N GLU A 916 -34.99 21.51 -14.88
CA GLU A 916 -34.75 22.51 -15.92
C GLU A 916 -33.76 23.58 -15.44
N ALA A 917 -32.87 24.01 -16.35
CA ALA A 917 -31.85 25.01 -16.10
C ALA A 917 -32.15 26.26 -16.92
N LEU A 918 -32.40 27.38 -16.25
CA LEU A 918 -32.30 28.72 -16.85
C LEU A 918 -30.83 29.15 -16.82
N ILE A 919 -30.25 29.38 -18.00
CA ILE A 919 -28.87 29.82 -18.21
C ILE A 919 -28.89 31.28 -18.67
N THR A 920 -28.20 32.15 -17.96
CA THR A 920 -28.00 33.56 -18.31
C THR A 920 -26.59 33.76 -18.83
N PHE A 921 -26.48 34.20 -20.07
CA PHE A 921 -25.21 34.61 -20.70
C PHE A 921 -25.09 36.13 -20.62
N THR A 922 -23.96 36.63 -20.15
CA THR A 922 -23.71 38.07 -20.00
C THR A 922 -22.37 38.43 -20.63
N ALA A 923 -22.39 39.22 -21.71
CA ALA A 923 -21.19 39.78 -22.32
C ALA A 923 -20.77 41.06 -21.59
N LYS A 924 -19.49 41.17 -21.25
CA LYS A 924 -18.88 42.35 -20.63
C LYS A 924 -17.62 42.77 -21.39
N ASP A 925 -17.43 44.06 -21.59
CA ASP A 925 -16.20 44.57 -22.21
C ASP A 925 -14.95 44.41 -21.30
N ALA A 926 -13.79 44.83 -21.80
CA ALA A 926 -12.52 44.75 -21.08
C ALA A 926 -12.48 45.57 -19.77
N THR A 927 -13.43 46.49 -19.54
CA THR A 927 -13.55 47.25 -18.29
C THR A 927 -14.52 46.60 -17.30
N GLY A 928 -15.17 45.51 -17.70
CA GLY A 928 -16.19 44.80 -16.93
C GLY A 928 -17.60 45.37 -17.11
N GLN A 929 -17.83 46.31 -18.04
CA GLN A 929 -19.15 46.86 -18.31
C GLN A 929 -19.97 45.85 -19.13
N THR A 930 -21.19 45.54 -18.67
CA THR A 930 -22.13 44.68 -19.41
C THR A 930 -22.56 45.34 -20.72
N LEU A 931 -22.40 44.62 -21.82
CA LEU A 931 -22.81 45.02 -23.16
C LEU A 931 -24.16 44.43 -23.55
N ALA A 932 -24.37 43.15 -23.23
CA ALA A 932 -25.60 42.41 -23.52
C ALA A 932 -25.77 41.25 -22.54
N SER A 933 -27.02 40.79 -22.38
CA SER A 933 -27.34 39.61 -21.58
C SER A 933 -28.57 38.91 -22.14
N GLU A 934 -28.54 37.59 -22.20
CA GLU A 934 -29.63 36.76 -22.76
C GLU A 934 -29.84 35.51 -21.91
N ASP A 935 -31.10 35.07 -21.81
CA ASP A 935 -31.52 33.92 -21.02
C ASP A 935 -31.99 32.78 -21.92
N LEU A 936 -31.48 31.56 -21.68
CA LEU A 936 -31.87 30.35 -22.38
C LEU A 936 -32.30 29.26 -21.40
N THR A 937 -33.35 28.53 -21.75
CA THR A 937 -33.88 27.44 -20.92
C THR A 937 -33.46 26.09 -21.51
N VAL A 938 -32.97 25.19 -20.66
CA VAL A 938 -32.50 23.86 -21.05
C VAL A 938 -33.17 22.81 -20.18
N ALA A 939 -33.96 21.94 -20.80
CA ALA A 939 -34.64 20.84 -20.13
C ALA A 939 -33.63 19.86 -19.47
N PRO A 940 -34.04 19.04 -18.49
CA PRO A 940 -33.22 17.96 -17.94
C PRO A 940 -32.67 17.06 -19.05
N GLY A 941 -31.35 16.83 -19.06
CA GLY A 941 -30.65 16.07 -20.09
C GLY A 941 -30.44 16.81 -21.41
N GLY A 942 -31.01 18.00 -21.58
CA GLY A 942 -30.92 18.79 -22.80
C GLY A 942 -29.51 19.34 -23.04
N HIS A 943 -29.20 19.57 -24.31
CA HIS A 943 -27.93 20.15 -24.78
C HIS A 943 -28.22 21.20 -25.85
N GLY A 944 -27.37 22.23 -25.93
CA GLY A 944 -27.45 23.25 -26.95
C GLY A 944 -26.11 23.93 -27.16
N ALA A 945 -25.99 24.63 -28.28
CA ALA A 945 -24.85 25.48 -28.57
C ALA A 945 -25.31 26.79 -29.22
N GLN A 946 -24.57 27.87 -28.99
CA GLN A 946 -24.88 29.20 -29.49
C GLN A 946 -23.61 29.94 -29.91
N ASN A 947 -23.71 30.72 -30.99
CA ASN A 947 -22.73 31.76 -31.28
C ASN A 947 -23.09 32.99 -30.43
N MET A 948 -22.13 33.48 -29.62
CA MET A 948 -22.42 34.55 -28.66
C MET A 948 -22.73 35.89 -29.34
N ALA A 949 -22.08 36.19 -30.46
CA ALA A 949 -22.35 37.42 -31.19
C ALA A 949 -23.76 37.44 -31.79
N GLU A 950 -24.20 36.31 -32.35
CA GLU A 950 -25.55 36.14 -32.88
C GLU A 950 -26.59 36.20 -31.77
N LEU A 951 -26.34 35.49 -30.66
CA LEU A 951 -27.23 35.47 -29.49
C LEU A 951 -27.48 36.89 -28.95
N PHE A 952 -26.42 37.71 -28.86
CA PHE A 952 -26.53 39.08 -28.37
C PHE A 952 -26.88 40.13 -29.44
N GLY A 953 -26.93 39.74 -30.73
CA GLY A 953 -27.10 40.68 -31.84
C GLY A 953 -25.97 41.71 -31.97
N LEU A 954 -24.74 41.36 -31.58
CA LEU A 954 -23.57 42.25 -31.60
C LEU A 954 -22.74 42.01 -32.85
N SER A 955 -22.46 43.05 -33.63
CA SER A 955 -21.61 42.94 -34.83
C SER A 955 -20.11 42.81 -34.51
N SER A 956 -19.68 43.25 -33.33
CA SER A 956 -18.32 43.06 -32.79
C SER A 956 -18.32 43.16 -31.26
N PHE A 957 -17.46 42.39 -30.61
CA PHE A 957 -17.31 42.37 -29.15
C PHE A 957 -15.93 41.79 -28.77
N SER A 958 -15.28 42.32 -27.73
CA SER A 958 -14.10 41.70 -27.11
C SER A 958 -14.13 41.96 -25.61
N GLY A 959 -14.01 40.91 -24.80
CA GLY A 959 -14.07 41.01 -23.34
C GLY A 959 -14.33 39.66 -22.68
N SER A 960 -15.17 39.64 -21.65
CA SER A 960 -15.54 38.42 -20.92
C SER A 960 -16.99 38.03 -21.16
N LEU A 961 -17.21 36.73 -21.24
CA LEU A 961 -18.52 36.11 -21.17
C LEU A 961 -18.68 35.46 -19.80
N GLU A 962 -19.67 35.93 -19.04
CA GLU A 962 -20.11 35.28 -17.81
C GLU A 962 -21.35 34.43 -18.10
N VAL A 963 -21.33 33.17 -17.68
CA VAL A 963 -22.46 32.26 -17.78
C VAL A 963 -22.91 31.93 -16.37
N THR A 964 -24.16 32.17 -16.04
CA THR A 964 -24.76 31.75 -14.76
C THR A 964 -25.95 30.84 -15.01
N SER A 965 -26.24 29.91 -14.11
CA SER A 965 -27.36 29.00 -14.26
C SER A 965 -28.05 28.70 -12.93
N THR A 966 -29.36 28.47 -13.01
CA THR A 966 -30.21 28.10 -11.86
C THR A 966 -30.06 26.64 -11.43
N ALA A 967 -29.49 25.79 -12.29
CA ALA A 967 -29.11 24.41 -11.97
C ALA A 967 -27.67 24.15 -12.45
N PRO A 968 -26.93 23.20 -11.86
CA PRO A 968 -25.60 22.85 -12.34
C PRO A 968 -25.61 22.33 -13.77
N ILE A 969 -24.87 22.99 -14.66
CA ILE A 969 -24.67 22.62 -16.07
C ILE A 969 -23.20 22.25 -16.32
N VAL A 970 -22.92 21.70 -17.49
CA VAL A 970 -21.55 21.59 -18.02
C VAL A 970 -21.44 22.41 -19.28
N SER A 971 -20.28 23.04 -19.51
CA SER A 971 -20.11 23.98 -20.63
C SER A 971 -18.71 23.94 -21.24
N LEU A 972 -18.66 24.25 -22.53
CA LEU A 972 -17.48 24.29 -23.38
C LEU A 972 -17.49 25.60 -24.18
N SER A 973 -16.33 26.25 -24.30
CA SER A 973 -16.15 27.42 -25.18
C SER A 973 -15.38 27.04 -26.44
N LEU A 974 -15.76 27.65 -27.56
CA LEU A 974 -15.17 27.47 -28.88
C LEU A 974 -14.75 28.83 -29.43
N ASN A 975 -13.54 28.93 -29.98
CA ASN A 975 -13.12 30.11 -30.74
C ASN A 975 -12.67 29.71 -32.15
N PHE A 976 -13.08 30.47 -33.17
CA PHE A 976 -12.95 30.12 -34.59
C PHE A 976 -12.05 31.07 -35.40
N GLU A 977 -11.08 31.73 -34.76
CA GLU A 977 -10.27 32.81 -35.38
C GLU A 977 -9.42 32.40 -36.60
N ALA A 978 -9.17 31.11 -36.83
CA ALA A 978 -8.55 30.56 -38.05
C ALA A 978 -8.74 29.03 -38.20
N ALA A 979 -8.84 28.34 -37.07
CA ALA A 979 -9.22 26.94 -36.93
C ALA A 979 -10.02 26.81 -35.61
N PRO A 980 -10.95 25.85 -35.51
CA PRO A 980 -11.73 25.65 -34.29
C PRO A 980 -10.82 25.23 -33.12
N ALA A 981 -10.73 26.08 -32.10
CA ALA A 981 -10.09 25.78 -30.82
C ALA A 981 -11.16 25.60 -29.75
N PHE A 982 -11.09 24.49 -29.03
CA PHE A 982 -12.06 24.14 -27.98
C PHE A 982 -11.37 24.20 -26.62
N SER A 983 -12.06 24.71 -25.60
CA SER A 983 -11.57 24.69 -24.23
C SER A 983 -12.71 24.44 -23.25
N SER A 984 -12.53 23.40 -22.42
CA SER A 984 -13.44 23.14 -21.29
C SER A 984 -13.43 24.35 -20.36
N LEU A 985 -14.60 24.92 -20.06
CA LEU A 985 -14.68 26.04 -19.14
C LEU A 985 -14.61 25.51 -17.70
N PRO A 986 -13.55 25.80 -16.94
CA PRO A 986 -13.58 25.52 -15.51
C PRO A 986 -14.64 26.41 -14.86
N PRO A 987 -15.34 25.93 -13.82
CA PRO A 987 -16.19 26.79 -13.01
C PRO A 987 -15.37 27.93 -12.42
N GLY A 988 -16.01 29.08 -12.19
CA GLY A 988 -15.36 30.19 -11.47
C GLY A 988 -14.90 29.75 -10.07
N GLU A 989 -13.73 30.22 -9.63
CA GLU A 989 -13.21 29.94 -8.28
C GLU A 989 -14.26 30.33 -7.21
N PRO A 990 -14.36 29.57 -6.09
CA PRO A 990 -15.29 29.89 -5.01
C PRO A 990 -15.04 31.30 -4.44
N ASP A 991 -16.11 31.94 -3.96
CA ASP A 991 -16.13 33.32 -3.48
C ASP A 991 -14.90 33.69 -2.63
N ALA A 992 -14.31 34.85 -2.96
CA ALA A 992 -13.01 35.38 -2.53
C ALA A 992 -12.82 35.60 -1.01
N ALA A 993 -13.65 35.02 -0.15
CA ALA A 993 -13.60 35.24 1.30
C ALA A 993 -12.51 34.42 2.02
N ALA A 994 -11.78 33.51 1.35
CA ALA A 994 -10.83 32.65 2.06
C ALA A 994 -9.68 32.07 1.23
N GLN A 995 -8.95 32.82 0.39
CA GLN A 995 -7.66 32.33 -0.14
C GLN A 995 -6.57 33.41 -0.22
N GLY A 996 -5.34 33.00 0.08
CA GLY A 996 -4.12 33.75 -0.21
C GLY A 996 -3.83 33.82 -1.71
N PRO A 997 -2.61 34.20 -2.14
CA PRO A 997 -2.28 34.33 -3.56
C PRO A 997 -2.42 32.99 -4.31
N THR A 998 -3.30 32.96 -5.31
CA THR A 998 -3.45 31.83 -6.25
C THR A 998 -2.35 31.88 -7.31
N THR A 999 -1.61 30.78 -7.48
CA THR A 999 -0.60 30.63 -8.54
C THR A 999 -1.23 29.90 -9.73
N TYR A 1000 -1.28 30.56 -10.88
CA TYR A 1000 -1.72 29.97 -12.14
C TYR A 1000 -0.52 29.39 -12.88
N TYR A 1001 -0.60 28.12 -13.28
CA TYR A 1001 0.42 27.45 -14.08
C TYR A 1001 -0.05 27.36 -15.53
N PHE A 1002 0.71 27.93 -16.46
CA PHE A 1002 0.46 27.82 -17.89
C PHE A 1002 1.40 26.73 -18.46
N PRO A 1003 0.88 25.55 -18.82
CA PRO A 1003 1.71 24.38 -19.14
C PRO A 1003 2.41 24.47 -20.51
N HIS A 1004 2.01 25.41 -21.38
CA HIS A 1004 2.65 25.62 -22.68
C HIS A 1004 2.50 27.08 -23.14
N LEU A 1005 3.61 27.68 -23.59
CA LEU A 1005 3.65 29.01 -24.18
C LEU A 1005 4.44 28.89 -25.51
N ALA A 1006 3.72 28.67 -26.61
CA ALA A 1006 4.31 28.66 -27.94
C ALA A 1006 4.20 30.08 -28.51
N VAL A 1007 5.34 30.72 -28.79
CA VAL A 1007 5.41 32.00 -29.49
C VAL A 1007 6.06 31.72 -30.85
N GLY A 1008 5.26 31.86 -31.91
CA GLY A 1008 5.70 31.77 -33.31
C GLY A 1008 5.74 33.15 -33.94
#